data_AF-A0AAQ0ECZ0-F1
#
_entry.id   AF-A0AAQ0ECZ0-F1
#
_cell.length_a   1.000
_cell.length_b   1.000
_cell.length_c   1.000
_cell.angle_alpha   90.00
_cell.angle_beta   90.00
_cell.angle_gamma   90.00
#
_symmetry.space_group_name_H-M   'P 1'
#
loop_
_entity.id
_entity.type
_entity.pdbx_description
1 polymer ?
#
loop_
_entity_poly.entity_id
_entity_poly.type
_entity_poly.pdbx_seq_one_letter_code
_entity_poly.pdbx_strand_id
1 'polypeptide(L)'
;MQHYNEQKDQLLYFYGVAIMSIRQLRERIIQGIESSDKTESARYRHHQTALNMLLKTSIVQSEDELETALLENLSETIEKLKMTLARQSRSDTRGPLTRVRRLAEFYAQINNIDFSKMTFCEALAAAVQRKYGERLWLDEVTPKTQNNIKKSFITYREVAREIINASLSNCPEAWPILKSSPQAIGSATKVLRDYMMGTSHPAERVPDVRINFIESYFNLPKNLLLDKIHRKVDHQRRGKNRSDLDLSAINRSTFISSSLNPNLQKVYDEYCEYKINKKQPAIVNISDELRSDRRYEIRAKVNEKNRRNNEWTINAKGECGSAIAFKSQLLSFQHFCHTELAIDYMSVSSYHLTIPEIMQAMAEYSEGLQTGTSQFSRVLNFVKRGSDSKGYLRFCADRGNRTIEEFFKDLDFIIEEYPNWFKMAEKGINSRGQAGKKGKLNIQFLLNIPASDRRNAVYRASQWLFDKAKVYKTNAEQKNLLSNNTDDKKLELAHRKSAASQIGRALQYFRAGLIQTISFYQSPRSANWTELKFYPNATSQNKNYASITYHRQRNRFQLYIPCFGTSMVSDDNTKYRYLKNANAKNSVDVDVELPEQLTPLIKEYLNIRRSYIEFDLMTFAGVQSIDDIDIFFPWRSIRQSQVNNEENLKIRSKYIEISSKLSDNFISLTYQAYLMTMPHDKQHGINIHALRHLVAETHLEEHPGDFIGAAAKLNDDVEQIIKTYGDKDRAKAMRRVSDNETLDFSFTL
;
A
#
# COMPACT_ATOMS: atom_id res chain seq x y z
N MET A 1 -32.28 -0.69 37.08
CA MET A 1 -31.25 0.37 37.15
C MET A 1 -29.99 0.02 36.37
N GLN A 2 -29.36 -1.15 36.56
CA GLN A 2 -28.20 -1.57 35.76
C GLN A 2 -28.48 -1.61 34.25
N HIS A 3 -29.64 -2.12 33.84
CA HIS A 3 -30.02 -2.19 32.41
C HIS A 3 -30.35 -0.82 31.78
N TYR A 4 -30.63 0.20 32.59
CA TYR A 4 -30.91 1.57 32.11
C TYR A 4 -29.61 2.38 31.93
N ASN A 5 -28.58 2.06 32.72
CA ASN A 5 -27.24 2.64 32.56
C ASN A 5 -26.50 2.04 31.34
N GLU A 6 -26.68 0.74 31.06
CA GLU A 6 -26.09 0.10 29.87
C GLU A 6 -26.68 0.64 28.56
N GLN A 7 -27.97 0.99 28.52
CA GLN A 7 -28.58 1.63 27.35
C GLN A 7 -28.13 3.08 27.16
N LYS A 8 -27.84 3.81 28.25
CA LYS A 8 -27.34 5.20 28.17
C LYS A 8 -25.89 5.25 27.65
N ASP A 9 -25.06 4.28 28.06
CA ASP A 9 -23.68 4.14 27.56
C ASP A 9 -23.62 3.66 26.10
N GLN A 10 -24.61 2.89 25.63
CA GLN A 10 -24.73 2.52 24.20
C GLN A 10 -25.24 3.67 23.32
N LEU A 11 -26.09 4.57 23.84
CA LEU A 11 -26.59 5.73 23.09
C LEU A 11 -25.52 6.83 22.91
N LEU A 12 -24.61 6.99 23.88
CA LEU A 12 -23.42 7.85 23.74
C LEU A 12 -22.38 7.31 22.74
N TYR A 13 -22.46 6.02 22.38
CA TYR A 13 -21.57 5.40 21.39
C TYR A 13 -21.99 5.70 19.93
N PHE A 14 -23.23 6.12 19.70
CA PHE A 14 -23.78 6.38 18.36
C PHE A 14 -23.63 7.83 17.87
N TYR A 15 -23.37 8.77 18.77
CA TYR A 15 -22.98 10.14 18.45
C TYR A 15 -21.57 10.38 18.99
N GLY A 16 -20.58 10.45 18.10
CA GLY A 16 -19.16 10.58 18.45
C GLY A 16 -18.76 11.90 19.11
N VAL A 17 -19.31 12.19 20.29
CA VAL A 17 -18.89 13.30 21.16
C VAL A 17 -18.56 12.69 22.52
N ALA A 18 -17.29 12.34 22.71
CA ALA A 18 -16.76 11.99 24.02
C ALA A 18 -16.56 13.30 24.81
N ILE A 19 -17.43 13.55 25.79
CA ILE A 19 -17.42 14.73 26.65
C ILE A 19 -16.23 14.62 27.63
N MET A 20 -15.38 15.65 27.71
CA MET A 20 -14.31 15.75 28.72
C MET A 20 -14.89 16.05 30.11
N SER A 21 -14.47 15.31 31.14
CA SER A 21 -14.87 15.57 32.54
C SER A 21 -14.18 16.80 33.15
N ILE A 22 -14.78 17.43 34.18
CA ILE A 22 -14.18 18.57 34.93
C ILE A 22 -12.78 18.23 35.43
N ARG A 23 -12.56 16.96 35.82
CA ARG A 23 -11.23 16.45 36.21
C ARG A 23 -10.16 16.70 35.13
N GLN A 24 -10.45 16.40 33.87
CA GLN A 24 -9.49 16.56 32.76
C GLN A 24 -9.26 18.04 32.41
N LEU A 25 -10.28 18.89 32.51
CA LEU A 25 -10.13 20.34 32.36
C LEU A 25 -9.22 20.92 33.46
N ARG A 26 -9.39 20.47 34.71
CA ARG A 26 -8.54 20.89 35.85
C ARG A 26 -7.11 20.45 35.70
N GLU A 27 -6.86 19.19 35.34
CA GLU A 27 -5.50 18.67 35.10
C GLU A 27 -4.76 19.51 34.06
N ARG A 28 -5.46 19.89 32.99
CA ARG A 28 -4.89 20.71 31.92
C ARG A 28 -4.62 22.16 32.33
N ILE A 29 -5.49 22.74 33.14
CA ILE A 29 -5.25 24.06 33.73
C ILE A 29 -4.04 24.02 34.65
N ILE A 30 -3.90 22.98 35.49
CA ILE A 30 -2.75 22.80 36.40
C ILE A 30 -1.44 22.67 35.62
N GLN A 31 -1.40 21.82 34.58
CA GLN A 31 -0.22 21.69 33.70
C GLN A 31 0.16 23.03 33.05
N GLY A 32 -0.81 23.84 32.65
CA GLY A 32 -0.55 25.16 32.08
C GLY A 32 -0.04 26.19 33.11
N ILE A 33 -0.43 26.05 34.39
CA ILE A 33 0.09 26.88 35.49
C ILE A 33 1.58 26.60 35.74
N GLU A 34 2.02 25.35 35.54
CA GLU A 34 3.42 24.91 35.68
C GLU A 34 4.32 25.35 34.50
N SER A 35 3.78 26.05 33.48
CA SER A 35 4.58 26.58 32.37
C SER A 35 5.68 27.52 32.86
N SER A 36 6.86 27.44 32.24
CA SER A 36 8.00 28.32 32.49
C SER A 36 7.77 29.76 31.98
N ASP A 37 6.78 29.96 31.10
CA ASP A 37 6.35 31.29 30.66
C ASP A 37 5.39 31.92 31.67
N LYS A 38 5.79 33.06 32.25
CA LYS A 38 5.01 33.81 33.23
C LYS A 38 3.66 34.30 32.68
N THR A 39 3.59 34.62 31.39
CA THR A 39 2.38 35.12 30.73
C THR A 39 1.38 34.00 30.52
N GLU A 40 1.87 32.85 30.08
CA GLU A 40 1.08 31.63 29.90
C GLU A 40 0.57 31.10 31.26
N SER A 41 1.45 31.00 32.26
CA SER A 41 1.08 30.62 33.63
C SER A 41 0.00 31.53 34.20
N ALA A 42 0.10 32.86 33.98
CA ALA A 42 -0.92 33.81 34.40
C ALA A 42 -2.28 33.59 33.69
N ARG A 43 -2.27 33.26 32.38
CA ARG A 43 -3.48 32.92 31.62
C ARG A 43 -4.18 31.70 32.21
N TYR A 44 -3.45 30.63 32.52
CA TYR A 44 -4.01 29.43 33.12
C TYR A 44 -4.49 29.63 34.56
N ARG A 45 -3.82 30.48 35.36
CA ARG A 45 -4.35 30.90 36.67
C ARG A 45 -5.69 31.63 36.55
N HIS A 46 -5.89 32.41 35.48
CA HIS A 46 -7.19 33.03 35.22
C HIS A 46 -8.28 32.02 34.85
N HIS A 47 -7.97 30.98 34.07
CA HIS A 47 -8.89 29.87 33.79
C HIS A 47 -9.25 29.10 35.06
N GLN A 48 -8.27 28.79 35.92
CA GLN A 48 -8.51 28.13 37.22
C GLN A 48 -9.43 28.98 38.11
N THR A 49 -9.20 30.29 38.12
CA THR A 49 -10.00 31.24 38.90
C THR A 49 -11.44 31.28 38.40
N ALA A 50 -11.65 31.32 37.08
CA ALA A 50 -12.99 31.29 36.48
C ALA A 50 -13.72 29.98 36.77
N LEU A 51 -13.04 28.84 36.61
CA LEU A 51 -13.63 27.52 36.86
C LEU A 51 -14.01 27.35 38.34
N ASN A 52 -13.11 27.72 39.25
CA ASN A 52 -13.39 27.69 40.69
C ASN A 52 -14.53 28.64 41.07
N MET A 53 -14.68 29.77 40.37
CA MET A 53 -15.77 30.71 40.61
C MET A 53 -17.11 30.09 40.25
N LEU A 54 -17.25 29.55 39.03
CA LEU A 54 -18.48 28.90 38.57
C LEU A 54 -18.93 27.75 39.49
N LEU A 55 -17.98 26.97 40.00
CA LEU A 55 -18.22 25.87 40.93
C LEU A 55 -18.59 26.36 42.34
N LYS A 56 -17.88 27.36 42.88
CA LYS A 56 -18.15 27.90 44.22
C LYS A 56 -19.47 28.67 44.30
N THR A 57 -19.93 29.25 43.20
CA THR A 57 -21.23 29.92 43.12
C THR A 57 -22.39 28.98 42.79
N SER A 58 -22.13 27.66 42.68
CA SER A 58 -23.13 26.65 42.29
C SER A 58 -23.87 26.96 40.98
N ILE A 59 -23.22 27.69 40.07
CA ILE A 59 -23.77 28.01 38.73
C ILE A 59 -23.63 26.79 37.82
N VAL A 60 -22.60 25.99 38.05
CA VAL A 60 -22.40 24.65 37.47
C VAL A 60 -22.34 23.68 38.64
N GLN A 61 -23.32 22.77 38.74
CA GLN A 61 -23.48 21.91 39.92
C GLN A 61 -22.85 20.52 39.74
N SER A 62 -22.65 20.06 38.52
CA SER A 62 -22.09 18.75 38.21
C SER A 62 -21.16 18.76 36.98
N GLU A 63 -20.42 17.67 36.76
CA GLU A 63 -19.54 17.54 35.58
C GLU A 63 -20.32 17.56 34.25
N ASP A 64 -21.54 17.03 34.25
CA ASP A 64 -22.39 16.91 33.07
C ASP A 64 -22.98 18.27 32.63
N GLU A 65 -23.05 19.25 33.53
CA GLU A 65 -23.59 20.59 33.23
C GLU A 65 -22.55 21.55 32.64
N LEU A 66 -21.26 21.19 32.69
CA LEU A 66 -20.18 22.13 32.31
C LEU A 66 -20.18 22.42 30.80
N GLU A 67 -20.42 21.42 29.97
CA GLU A 67 -20.47 21.56 28.52
C GLU A 67 -21.61 22.49 28.12
N THR A 68 -22.83 22.20 28.59
CA THR A 68 -24.00 23.05 28.39
C THR A 68 -23.75 24.45 28.95
N ALA A 69 -23.12 24.61 30.12
CA ALA A 69 -22.89 25.92 30.73
C ALA A 69 -21.85 26.78 29.99
N LEU A 70 -20.84 26.17 29.35
CA LEU A 70 -19.75 26.88 28.68
C LEU A 70 -19.92 26.99 27.16
N LEU A 71 -20.64 26.06 26.51
CA LEU A 71 -20.84 26.05 25.06
C LEU A 71 -22.26 26.46 24.67
N GLU A 72 -23.27 25.76 25.18
CA GLU A 72 -24.66 25.91 24.70
C GLU A 72 -25.37 27.11 25.33
N ASN A 73 -25.21 27.31 26.64
CA ASN A 73 -25.90 28.30 27.47
C ASN A 73 -24.94 29.36 28.07
N LEU A 74 -23.82 29.65 27.40
CA LEU A 74 -22.80 30.59 27.89
C LEU A 74 -23.39 31.96 28.28
N SER A 75 -24.34 32.47 27.51
CA SER A 75 -25.03 33.75 27.79
C SER A 75 -25.78 33.73 29.11
N GLU A 76 -26.49 32.63 29.41
CA GLU A 76 -27.24 32.45 30.65
C GLU A 76 -26.30 32.27 31.85
N THR A 77 -25.21 31.50 31.68
CA THR A 77 -24.15 31.33 32.69
C THR A 77 -23.50 32.65 33.06
N ILE A 78 -23.24 33.52 32.07
CA ILE A 78 -22.68 34.86 32.26
C ILE A 78 -23.67 35.76 33.03
N GLU A 79 -24.95 35.75 32.69
CA GLU A 79 -25.96 36.54 33.40
C GLU A 79 -26.19 36.05 34.84
N LYS A 80 -26.25 34.72 35.07
CA LYS A 80 -26.30 34.14 36.43
C LYS A 80 -25.09 34.56 37.28
N LEU A 81 -23.90 34.58 36.69
CA LEU A 81 -22.69 35.02 37.39
C LEU A 81 -22.72 36.51 37.69
N LYS A 82 -23.17 37.34 36.73
CA LYS A 82 -23.32 38.79 36.92
C LYS A 82 -24.30 39.12 38.05
N MET A 83 -25.46 38.46 38.09
CA MET A 83 -26.42 38.62 39.18
C MET A 83 -25.84 38.18 40.54
N THR A 84 -25.09 37.08 40.55
CA THR A 84 -24.44 36.58 41.79
C THR A 84 -23.38 37.55 42.31
N LEU A 85 -22.55 38.11 41.43
CA LEU A 85 -21.52 39.09 41.79
C LEU A 85 -22.12 40.41 42.27
N ALA A 86 -23.24 40.85 41.67
CA ALA A 86 -23.98 42.04 42.11
C ALA A 86 -24.58 41.85 43.51
N ARG A 87 -25.15 40.67 43.81
CA ARG A 87 -25.65 40.31 45.16
C ARG A 87 -24.55 40.24 46.22
N GLN A 88 -23.30 40.01 45.81
CA GLN A 88 -22.12 40.00 46.70
C GLN A 88 -21.45 41.38 46.83
N SER A 89 -22.08 42.46 46.35
CA SER A 89 -21.59 43.85 46.43
C SER A 89 -20.18 44.05 45.86
N ARG A 90 -19.79 43.28 44.82
CA ARG A 90 -18.49 43.48 44.17
C ARG A 90 -18.52 44.64 43.19
N SER A 91 -17.56 45.56 43.32
CA SER A 91 -17.45 46.76 42.46
C SER A 91 -16.99 46.46 41.02
N ASP A 92 -16.20 45.40 40.80
CA ASP A 92 -15.79 44.95 39.46
C ASP A 92 -16.45 43.61 39.07
N THR A 93 -17.43 43.71 38.17
CA THR A 93 -18.08 42.55 37.54
C THR A 93 -17.48 42.22 36.17
N ARG A 94 -16.77 43.15 35.52
CA ARG A 94 -16.28 42.99 34.13
C ARG A 94 -15.11 42.02 34.03
N GLY A 95 -14.18 42.07 34.98
CA GLY A 95 -13.04 41.16 35.06
C GLY A 95 -13.44 39.69 35.16
N PRO A 96 -14.26 39.30 36.16
CA PRO A 96 -14.78 37.93 36.31
C PRO A 96 -15.51 37.40 35.08
N LEU A 97 -16.42 38.19 34.48
CA LEU A 97 -17.19 37.76 33.30
C LEU A 97 -16.28 37.54 32.08
N THR A 98 -15.26 38.38 31.90
CA THR A 98 -14.27 38.21 30.82
C THR A 98 -13.45 36.92 30.99
N ARG A 99 -13.10 36.55 32.23
CA ARG A 99 -12.38 35.30 32.51
C ARG A 99 -13.22 34.07 32.23
N VAL A 100 -14.54 34.11 32.47
CA VAL A 100 -15.45 33.01 32.10
C VAL A 100 -15.60 32.88 30.59
N ARG A 101 -15.71 33.99 29.83
CA ARG A 101 -15.70 33.94 28.36
C ARG A 101 -14.44 33.28 27.80
N ARG A 102 -13.27 33.67 28.33
CA ARG A 102 -12.00 33.04 27.95
C ARG A 102 -11.90 31.57 28.35
N LEU A 103 -12.50 31.18 29.47
CA LEU A 103 -12.61 29.76 29.86
C LEU A 103 -13.48 28.98 28.88
N ALA A 104 -14.60 29.55 28.42
CA ALA A 104 -15.48 28.95 27.41
C ALA A 104 -14.78 28.81 26.05
N GLU A 105 -14.08 29.84 25.58
CA GLU A 105 -13.26 29.78 24.36
C GLU A 105 -12.19 28.68 24.45
N PHE A 106 -11.50 28.61 25.59
CA PHE A 106 -10.52 27.56 25.87
C PHE A 106 -11.16 26.16 25.89
N TYR A 107 -12.34 26.01 26.48
CA TYR A 107 -13.08 24.76 26.51
C TYR A 107 -13.54 24.34 25.10
N ALA A 108 -14.04 25.27 24.29
CA ALA A 108 -14.45 25.03 22.91
C ALA A 108 -13.29 24.57 22.01
N GLN A 109 -12.12 25.21 22.14
CA GLN A 109 -10.90 24.79 21.41
C GLN A 109 -10.44 23.38 21.75
N ILE A 110 -10.77 22.88 22.95
CA ILE A 110 -10.38 21.56 23.41
C ILE A 110 -11.34 20.47 22.93
N ASN A 111 -12.64 20.78 22.89
CA ASN A 111 -13.70 19.77 22.77
C ASN A 111 -14.44 19.76 21.42
N ASN A 112 -14.42 20.83 20.63
CA ASN A 112 -15.22 20.92 19.40
C ASN A 112 -14.50 20.37 18.15
N ILE A 113 -13.69 19.32 18.30
CA ILE A 113 -12.97 18.67 17.19
C ILE A 113 -13.74 17.43 16.76
N ASP A 114 -14.39 17.47 15.59
CA ASP A 114 -15.02 16.30 14.98
C ASP A 114 -13.95 15.35 14.41
N PHE A 115 -13.49 14.43 15.26
CA PHE A 115 -12.52 13.41 14.86
C PHE A 115 -13.14 12.35 13.94
N SER A 116 -14.47 12.23 13.81
CA SER A 116 -15.10 11.12 13.08
C SER A 116 -14.73 11.11 11.59
N LYS A 117 -14.63 12.30 10.99
CA LYS A 117 -14.30 12.50 9.56
C LYS A 117 -12.81 12.60 9.26
N MET A 118 -11.97 12.69 10.29
CA MET A 118 -10.52 12.86 10.14
C MET A 118 -9.81 11.53 9.88
N THR A 119 -8.82 11.55 8.99
CA THR A 119 -7.83 10.48 8.81
C THR A 119 -6.92 10.37 10.05
N PHE A 120 -6.14 9.28 10.15
CA PHE A 120 -5.19 9.08 11.25
C PHE A 120 -4.24 10.29 11.43
N CYS A 121 -3.64 10.79 10.34
CA CYS A 121 -2.70 11.90 10.42
C CYS A 121 -3.39 13.22 10.78
N GLU A 122 -4.59 13.47 10.25
CA GLU A 122 -5.37 14.67 10.60
C GLU A 122 -5.78 14.65 12.08
N ALA A 123 -6.27 13.51 12.57
CA ALA A 123 -6.63 13.34 13.98
C ALA A 123 -5.41 13.52 14.90
N LEU A 124 -4.26 12.95 14.53
CA LEU A 124 -3.03 13.09 15.30
C LEU A 124 -2.48 14.53 15.24
N ALA A 125 -2.50 15.19 14.08
CA ALA A 125 -2.08 16.58 13.94
C ALA A 125 -3.00 17.52 14.73
N ALA A 126 -4.31 17.30 14.68
CA ALA A 126 -5.29 18.03 15.48
C ALA A 126 -5.05 17.82 16.99
N ALA A 127 -4.70 16.61 17.42
CA ALA A 127 -4.34 16.34 18.82
C ALA A 127 -3.06 17.06 19.25
N VAL A 128 -2.05 17.15 18.39
CA VAL A 128 -0.82 17.91 18.63
C VAL A 128 -1.13 19.41 18.70
N GLN A 129 -1.84 19.96 17.71
CA GLN A 129 -2.26 21.36 17.70
C GLN A 129 -3.09 21.70 18.94
N ARG A 130 -3.98 20.81 19.35
CA ARG A 130 -4.76 20.94 20.58
C ARG A 130 -3.83 21.08 21.79
N LYS A 131 -2.82 20.22 21.95
CA LYS A 131 -1.94 20.21 23.13
C LYS A 131 -0.98 21.40 23.19
N TYR A 132 -0.39 21.80 22.05
CA TYR A 132 0.68 22.81 22.02
C TYR A 132 0.24 24.19 21.51
N GLY A 133 -0.93 24.31 20.87
CA GLY A 133 -1.54 25.57 20.46
C GLY A 133 -0.62 26.45 19.61
N GLU A 134 -0.56 27.73 19.94
CA GLU A 134 0.25 28.75 19.25
C GLU A 134 1.77 28.52 19.37
N ARG A 135 2.21 27.66 20.31
CA ARG A 135 3.62 27.29 20.43
C ARG A 135 4.03 26.30 19.34
N LEU A 136 3.10 25.62 18.68
CA LEU A 136 3.44 24.66 17.63
C LEU A 136 3.84 25.40 16.35
N TRP A 137 5.05 25.14 15.88
CA TRP A 137 5.51 25.63 14.59
C TRP A 137 4.99 24.73 13.47
N LEU A 138 4.19 25.31 12.57
CA LEU A 138 3.55 24.60 11.45
C LEU A 138 4.33 24.72 10.13
N ASP A 139 5.20 25.73 10.01
CA ASP A 139 5.96 25.99 8.78
C ASP A 139 7.25 25.14 8.68
N GLU A 140 7.97 25.27 7.57
CA GLU A 140 9.18 24.48 7.33
C GLU A 140 10.32 24.85 8.29
N VAL A 141 11.00 23.82 8.83
CA VAL A 141 12.19 23.96 9.67
C VAL A 141 13.43 23.67 8.83
N THR A 142 14.19 24.71 8.49
CA THR A 142 15.46 24.58 7.76
C THR A 142 16.65 24.60 8.74
N PRO A 143 17.84 24.10 8.36
CA PRO A 143 19.03 24.19 9.22
C PRO A 143 19.38 25.62 9.66
N LYS A 144 19.05 26.62 8.83
CA LYS A 144 19.30 28.05 9.13
C LYS A 144 18.28 28.62 10.12
N THR A 145 17.01 28.26 9.98
CA THR A 145 15.92 28.80 10.81
C THR A 145 15.70 28.03 12.11
N GLN A 146 16.18 26.79 12.18
CA GLN A 146 15.94 25.87 13.30
C GLN A 146 16.29 26.46 14.67
N ASN A 147 17.43 27.13 14.80
CA ASN A 147 17.86 27.67 16.10
C ASN A 147 16.98 28.83 16.59
N ASN A 148 16.42 29.63 15.67
CA ASN A 148 15.53 30.73 16.04
C ASN A 148 14.12 30.21 16.35
N ILE A 149 13.62 29.26 15.56
CA ILE A 149 12.31 28.63 15.79
C ILE A 149 12.29 27.95 17.17
N LYS A 150 13.33 27.18 17.51
CA LYS A 150 13.43 26.45 18.78
C LYS A 150 13.50 27.32 20.03
N LYS A 151 13.79 28.63 19.90
CA LYS A 151 13.80 29.55 21.05
C LYS A 151 12.38 29.89 21.52
N SER A 152 11.41 29.86 20.61
CA SER A 152 10.05 30.39 20.85
C SER A 152 8.95 29.39 20.55
N PHE A 153 9.22 28.35 19.76
CA PHE A 153 8.24 27.39 19.28
C PHE A 153 8.72 25.95 19.46
N ILE A 154 7.74 25.04 19.53
CA ILE A 154 7.95 23.59 19.51
C ILE A 154 7.65 23.04 18.11
N THR A 155 8.52 22.16 17.62
CA THR A 155 8.35 21.52 16.31
C THR A 155 7.72 20.13 16.46
N TYR A 156 7.09 19.59 15.41
CA TYR A 156 6.62 18.19 15.39
C TYR A 156 7.71 17.18 15.74
N ARG A 157 8.98 17.49 15.46
CA ARG A 157 10.11 16.63 15.81
C ARG A 157 10.39 16.62 17.31
N GLU A 158 10.19 17.75 18.00
CA GLU A 158 10.31 17.83 19.45
C GLU A 158 9.13 17.16 20.14
N VAL A 159 7.91 17.40 19.66
CA VAL A 159 6.72 16.68 20.13
C VAL A 159 6.90 15.17 20.03
N ALA A 160 7.35 14.67 18.87
CA ALA A 160 7.64 13.25 18.69
C ALA A 160 8.68 12.71 19.67
N ARG A 161 9.71 13.51 20.00
CA ARG A 161 10.75 13.14 20.97
C ARG A 161 10.20 13.12 22.40
N GLU A 162 9.37 14.09 22.76
CA GLU A 162 8.71 14.14 24.08
C GLU A 162 7.82 12.93 24.30
N ILE A 163 7.00 12.55 23.30
CA ILE A 163 6.17 11.34 23.37
C ILE A 163 7.04 10.10 23.60
N ILE A 164 8.12 9.95 22.84
CA ILE A 164 9.01 8.79 22.96
C ILE A 164 9.65 8.75 24.34
N ASN A 165 10.16 9.87 24.83
CA ASN A 165 10.79 9.95 26.16
C ASN A 165 9.79 9.64 27.28
N ALA A 166 8.58 10.22 27.22
CA ALA A 166 7.51 9.93 28.17
C ALA A 166 7.09 8.45 28.12
N SER A 167 7.04 7.88 26.91
CA SER A 167 6.73 6.46 26.72
C SER A 167 7.82 5.56 27.28
N LEU A 168 9.09 5.91 27.14
CA LEU A 168 10.19 5.10 27.68
C LEU A 168 10.18 5.02 29.21
N SER A 169 9.71 6.08 29.87
CA SER A 169 9.54 6.11 31.33
C SER A 169 8.30 5.36 31.81
N ASN A 170 7.18 5.49 31.10
CA ASN A 170 5.87 5.06 31.61
C ASN A 170 5.30 3.80 30.95
N CYS A 171 5.76 3.45 29.74
CA CYS A 171 5.28 2.32 28.94
C CYS A 171 6.38 1.87 27.96
N PRO A 172 7.53 1.35 28.46
CA PRO A 172 8.68 1.02 27.63
C PRO A 172 8.38 -0.05 26.56
N GLU A 173 7.40 -0.91 26.79
CA GLU A 173 6.89 -1.91 25.85
C GLU A 173 6.23 -1.33 24.58
N ALA A 174 5.86 -0.04 24.57
CA ALA A 174 5.44 0.66 23.35
C ALA A 174 6.61 0.85 22.35
N TRP A 175 7.86 0.86 22.86
CA TRP A 175 9.09 1.07 22.11
C TRP A 175 10.18 0.05 22.47
N PRO A 176 9.96 -1.26 22.23
CA PRO A 176 10.81 -2.33 22.76
C PRO A 176 12.28 -2.24 22.31
N ILE A 177 12.54 -1.67 21.13
CA ILE A 177 13.89 -1.47 20.56
C ILE A 177 14.67 -0.37 21.30
N LEU A 178 13.96 0.68 21.74
CA LEU A 178 14.59 1.85 22.34
C LEU A 178 15.07 1.55 23.77
N LYS A 179 14.59 0.46 24.37
CA LYS A 179 15.07 -0.08 25.66
C LYS A 179 16.54 -0.55 25.57
N SER A 180 16.97 -1.08 24.43
CA SER A 180 18.30 -1.68 24.23
C SER A 180 19.18 -0.91 23.25
N SER A 181 18.69 0.16 22.60
CA SER A 181 19.43 0.92 21.60
C SER A 181 19.08 2.42 21.63
N PRO A 182 19.67 3.21 22.54
CA PRO A 182 19.43 4.66 22.63
C PRO A 182 19.72 5.42 21.33
N GLN A 183 20.65 4.91 20.51
CA GLN A 183 21.00 5.50 19.21
C GLN A 183 19.82 5.49 18.21
N ALA A 184 18.83 4.61 18.39
CA ALA A 184 17.67 4.50 17.50
C ALA A 184 16.56 5.54 17.78
N ILE A 185 16.67 6.34 18.86
CA ILE A 185 15.68 7.37 19.22
C ILE A 185 15.50 8.38 18.09
N GLY A 186 16.59 8.76 17.41
CA GLY A 186 16.54 9.71 16.29
C GLY A 186 15.66 9.23 15.13
N SER A 187 15.76 7.93 14.80
CA SER A 187 14.96 7.29 13.75
C SER A 187 13.50 7.15 14.16
N ALA A 188 13.22 6.74 15.39
CA ALA A 188 11.86 6.64 15.92
C ALA A 188 11.16 8.01 15.96
N THR A 189 11.88 9.05 16.39
CA THR A 189 11.40 10.45 16.40
C THR A 189 10.99 10.89 15.01
N LYS A 190 11.79 10.58 13.99
CA LYS A 190 11.50 10.92 12.59
C LYS A 190 10.20 10.26 12.13
N VAL A 191 10.02 8.97 12.41
CA VAL A 191 8.83 8.21 11.99
C VAL A 191 7.56 8.78 12.63
N LEU A 192 7.58 9.06 13.93
CA LEU A 192 6.40 9.62 14.61
C LEU A 192 6.08 11.05 14.14
N ARG A 193 7.11 11.87 13.87
CA ARG A 193 6.93 13.17 13.19
C ARG A 193 6.27 12.98 11.82
N ASP A 194 6.72 11.99 11.05
CA ASP A 194 6.18 11.72 9.70
C ASP A 194 4.72 11.25 9.76
N TYR A 195 4.28 10.64 10.86
CA TYR A 195 2.86 10.36 11.11
C TYR A 195 2.03 11.63 11.31
N MET A 196 2.54 12.57 12.11
CA MET A 196 1.86 13.86 12.35
C MET A 196 1.78 14.70 11.07
N MET A 197 2.82 14.66 10.24
CA MET A 197 2.89 15.39 8.97
C MET A 197 2.15 14.70 7.81
N GLY A 198 1.58 13.50 8.03
CA GLY A 198 0.90 12.72 6.99
C GLY A 198 1.82 12.17 5.88
N THR A 199 3.14 12.24 6.04
CA THR A 199 4.12 11.71 5.07
C THR A 199 4.34 10.21 5.24
N SER A 200 3.96 9.65 6.40
CA SER A 200 3.90 8.21 6.65
C SER A 200 2.68 7.85 7.49
N HIS A 201 2.30 6.57 7.49
CA HIS A 201 1.18 6.05 8.27
C HIS A 201 1.65 4.85 9.10
N PRO A 202 1.07 4.60 10.29
CA PRO A 202 1.41 3.41 11.08
C PRO A 202 1.21 2.13 10.27
N ALA A 203 2.25 1.31 10.19
CA ALA A 203 2.19 -0.01 9.57
C ALA A 203 1.61 -1.05 10.54
N GLU A 204 1.18 -2.20 10.02
CA GLU A 204 0.68 -3.36 10.81
C GLU A 204 1.61 -3.81 11.95
N ARG A 205 2.91 -3.58 11.80
CA ARG A 205 3.93 -3.96 12.78
C ARG A 205 4.06 -2.99 13.96
N VAL A 206 3.28 -1.90 13.97
CA VAL A 206 3.25 -0.94 15.08
C VAL A 206 2.38 -1.54 16.20
N PRO A 207 2.92 -1.75 17.41
CA PRO A 207 2.14 -2.32 18.52
C PRO A 207 0.95 -1.44 18.91
N ASP A 208 -0.19 -2.06 19.22
CA ASP A 208 -1.39 -1.40 19.81
C ASP A 208 -1.01 -0.49 20.97
N VAL A 209 -0.19 -1.02 21.87
CA VAL A 209 0.26 -0.36 23.09
C VAL A 209 0.92 0.99 22.80
N ARG A 210 1.63 1.13 21.66
CA ARG A 210 2.22 2.41 21.26
C ARG A 210 1.15 3.44 20.92
N ILE A 211 0.10 3.03 20.21
CA ILE A 211 -0.96 3.93 19.77
C ILE A 211 -1.81 4.33 20.96
N ASN A 212 -2.14 3.37 21.82
CA ASN A 212 -2.85 3.63 23.07
C ASN A 212 -2.05 4.59 23.99
N PHE A 213 -0.72 4.44 24.04
CA PHE A 213 0.12 5.39 24.76
C PHE A 213 0.05 6.79 24.15
N ILE A 214 0.08 6.91 22.81
CA ILE A 214 -0.04 8.20 22.12
C ILE A 214 -1.42 8.84 22.40
N GLU A 215 -2.49 8.07 22.33
CA GLU A 215 -3.84 8.52 22.69
C GLU A 215 -3.88 9.02 24.14
N SER A 216 -3.33 8.24 25.07
CA SER A 216 -3.24 8.62 26.48
C SER A 216 -2.39 9.89 26.66
N TYR A 217 -1.26 10.01 25.96
CA TYR A 217 -0.38 11.18 26.02
C TYR A 217 -1.08 12.47 25.57
N PHE A 218 -1.98 12.35 24.60
CA PHE A 218 -2.76 13.47 24.08
C PHE A 218 -4.13 13.63 24.75
N ASN A 219 -4.48 12.77 25.71
CA ASN A 219 -5.83 12.69 26.30
C ASN A 219 -6.92 12.54 25.22
N LEU A 220 -6.70 11.62 24.28
CA LEU A 220 -7.70 11.25 23.27
C LEU A 220 -8.59 10.12 23.80
N PRO A 221 -9.84 10.03 23.31
CA PRO A 221 -10.68 8.85 23.54
C PRO A 221 -9.94 7.57 23.17
N LYS A 222 -10.15 6.53 23.98
CA LYS A 222 -9.55 5.22 23.77
C LYS A 222 -9.92 4.70 22.38
N ASN A 223 -8.92 4.18 21.67
CA ASN A 223 -9.01 3.66 20.30
C ASN A 223 -9.29 4.71 19.20
N LEU A 224 -9.38 6.01 19.50
CA LEU A 224 -9.68 7.02 18.48
C LEU A 224 -8.68 7.03 17.32
N LEU A 225 -7.39 6.94 17.62
CA LEU A 225 -6.34 6.83 16.63
C LEU A 225 -6.20 5.38 16.16
N LEU A 226 -6.36 4.42 17.07
CA LEU A 226 -6.23 3.00 16.76
C LEU A 226 -7.22 2.52 15.69
N ASP A 227 -8.49 2.93 15.79
CA ASP A 227 -9.56 2.59 14.85
C ASP A 227 -9.33 3.21 13.47
N LYS A 228 -8.55 4.29 13.40
CA LYS A 228 -8.12 4.94 12.16
C LYS A 228 -6.89 4.29 11.53
N ILE A 229 -6.25 3.35 12.22
CA ILE A 229 -5.17 2.54 11.66
C ILE A 229 -5.78 1.36 10.93
N HIS A 230 -5.82 1.47 9.61
CA HIS A 230 -6.19 0.35 8.76
C HIS A 230 -5.10 -0.71 8.79
N ARG A 231 -5.23 -1.67 9.70
CA ARG A 231 -4.42 -2.90 9.67
C ARG A 231 -4.77 -3.63 8.39
N LYS A 232 -3.75 -3.97 7.59
CA LYS A 232 -3.93 -5.08 6.65
C LYS A 232 -4.33 -6.26 7.52
N VAL A 233 -5.55 -6.74 7.33
CA VAL A 233 -5.96 -8.01 7.91
C VAL A 233 -4.89 -9.03 7.49
N ASP A 234 -4.30 -9.74 8.46
CA ASP A 234 -3.38 -10.83 8.14
C ASP A 234 -4.17 -11.95 7.44
N HIS A 235 -4.28 -11.82 6.13
CA HIS A 235 -4.94 -12.80 5.28
C HIS A 235 -4.13 -14.09 5.16
N GLN A 236 -2.94 -14.23 5.79
CA GLN A 236 -2.22 -15.51 5.79
C GLN A 236 -2.95 -16.59 6.59
N ARG A 237 -3.82 -16.20 7.55
CA ARG A 237 -4.46 -17.13 8.50
C ARG A 237 -5.99 -17.15 8.49
N ARG A 238 -6.68 -16.12 7.98
CA ARG A 238 -8.15 -16.13 7.91
C ARG A 238 -8.67 -17.02 6.76
N GLY A 239 -9.45 -18.05 7.10
CA GLY A 239 -10.13 -18.94 6.15
C GLY A 239 -9.24 -20.02 5.55
N LYS A 240 -8.27 -20.55 6.31
CA LYS A 240 -7.81 -21.92 6.10
C LYS A 240 -8.64 -22.79 7.05
N ASN A 241 -9.40 -23.73 6.50
CA ASN A 241 -10.07 -24.73 7.32
C ASN A 241 -8.99 -25.54 8.07
N ARG A 242 -9.32 -26.27 9.14
CA ARG A 242 -8.34 -27.10 9.84
C ARG A 242 -7.64 -28.05 8.84
N SER A 243 -8.40 -28.59 7.90
CA SER A 243 -7.90 -29.35 6.75
C SER A 243 -6.95 -28.58 5.82
N ASP A 244 -7.11 -27.27 5.61
CA ASP A 244 -6.20 -26.44 4.79
C ASP A 244 -4.97 -25.96 5.56
N LEU A 245 -5.10 -25.81 6.88
CA LEU A 245 -3.96 -25.62 7.79
C LEU A 245 -3.13 -26.89 7.85
N ASP A 246 -3.79 -28.04 7.90
CA ASP A 246 -3.20 -29.37 7.87
C ASP A 246 -2.60 -29.63 6.48
N LEU A 247 -3.29 -29.38 5.36
CA LEU A 247 -2.72 -29.45 4.00
C LEU A 247 -1.58 -28.45 3.78
N SER A 248 -1.65 -27.25 4.35
CA SER A 248 -0.56 -26.27 4.30
C SER A 248 0.60 -26.64 5.23
N ALA A 249 0.38 -27.47 6.25
CA ALA A 249 1.40 -28.03 7.11
C ALA A 249 2.02 -29.29 6.49
N ILE A 250 1.20 -30.10 5.80
CA ILE A 250 1.57 -31.28 5.00
C ILE A 250 2.36 -30.86 3.75
N ASN A 251 1.99 -29.73 3.11
CA ASN A 251 2.71 -29.15 1.95
C ASN A 251 3.85 -28.18 2.32
N ARG A 252 4.14 -27.98 3.62
CA ARG A 252 5.43 -27.38 3.98
C ARG A 252 6.45 -28.48 3.78
N SER A 253 7.50 -28.19 3.00
CA SER A 253 8.66 -29.07 2.91
C SER A 253 9.15 -29.39 4.33
N THR A 254 8.81 -30.58 4.83
CA THR A 254 9.41 -31.15 6.02
C THR A 254 10.83 -31.50 5.63
N PHE A 255 11.75 -30.57 5.88
CA PHE A 255 13.16 -30.87 5.79
C PHE A 255 13.45 -32.10 6.68
N ILE A 256 14.39 -32.94 6.26
CA ILE A 256 14.86 -34.08 7.06
C ILE A 256 15.28 -33.64 8.47
N SER A 257 15.78 -32.41 8.60
CA SER A 257 16.10 -31.79 9.88
C SER A 257 15.71 -30.30 9.88
N SER A 258 15.36 -29.79 11.05
CA SER A 258 15.19 -28.34 11.29
C SER A 258 16.53 -27.61 11.50
N SER A 259 17.63 -28.35 11.64
CA SER A 259 19.00 -27.85 11.80
C SER A 259 19.88 -28.15 10.59
N LEU A 260 20.86 -27.27 10.34
CA LEU A 260 21.93 -27.54 9.40
C LEU A 260 22.91 -28.54 10.03
N ASN A 261 23.51 -29.39 9.21
CA ASN A 261 24.65 -30.19 9.61
C ASN A 261 25.86 -29.27 9.93
N PRO A 262 26.90 -29.78 10.61
CA PRO A 262 28.03 -28.95 11.03
C PRO A 262 28.74 -28.22 9.88
N ASN A 263 28.84 -28.86 8.71
CA ASN A 263 29.54 -28.32 7.55
C ASN A 263 28.81 -27.12 6.93
N LEU A 264 27.49 -27.21 6.73
CA LEU A 264 26.67 -26.12 6.23
C LEU A 264 26.38 -25.07 7.29
N GLN A 265 26.37 -25.44 8.58
CA GLN A 265 26.27 -24.49 9.69
C GLN A 265 27.49 -23.55 9.70
N LYS A 266 28.70 -24.08 9.47
CA LYS A 266 29.91 -23.26 9.31
C LYS A 266 29.80 -22.25 8.15
N VAL A 267 29.30 -22.69 7.00
CA VAL A 267 29.04 -21.82 5.84
C VAL A 267 28.03 -20.73 6.19
N TYR A 268 26.96 -21.10 6.89
CA TYR A 268 25.94 -20.17 7.34
C TYR A 268 26.52 -19.09 8.26
N ASP A 269 27.26 -19.48 9.29
CA ASP A 269 27.79 -18.56 10.29
C ASP A 269 28.82 -17.60 9.68
N GLU A 270 29.76 -18.13 8.88
CA GLU A 270 30.80 -17.33 8.24
C GLU A 270 30.23 -16.35 7.21
N TYR A 271 29.28 -16.80 6.38
CA TYR A 271 28.65 -15.93 5.38
C TYR A 271 27.76 -14.86 6.02
N CYS A 272 27.07 -15.18 7.13
CA CYS A 272 26.29 -14.20 7.88
C CYS A 272 27.17 -13.12 8.50
N GLU A 273 28.30 -13.48 9.13
CA GLU A 273 29.27 -12.53 9.67
C GLU A 273 29.83 -11.61 8.57
N TYR A 274 30.13 -12.16 7.39
CA TYR A 274 30.54 -11.37 6.23
C TYR A 274 29.45 -10.39 5.78
N LYS A 275 28.19 -10.83 5.69
CA LYS A 275 27.09 -10.00 5.16
C LYS A 275 26.57 -8.96 6.15
N ILE A 276 26.61 -9.23 7.46
CA ILE A 276 26.08 -8.36 8.50
C ILE A 276 27.18 -7.43 9.03
N ASN A 277 28.34 -7.99 9.36
CA ASN A 277 29.41 -7.28 10.06
C ASN A 277 30.60 -6.93 9.15
N LYS A 278 30.56 -7.29 7.86
CA LYS A 278 31.68 -7.12 6.90
C LYS A 278 32.98 -7.81 7.31
N LYS A 279 32.91 -8.79 8.21
CA LYS A 279 34.06 -9.58 8.61
C LYS A 279 34.50 -10.43 7.41
N GLN A 280 35.75 -10.27 6.95
CA GLN A 280 36.24 -11.07 5.84
C GLN A 280 36.32 -12.55 6.26
N PRO A 281 35.78 -13.47 5.44
CA PRO A 281 35.87 -14.91 5.70
C PRO A 281 37.29 -15.42 5.46
N ALA A 282 37.59 -16.63 5.94
CA ALA A 282 38.88 -17.25 5.71
C ALA A 282 39.01 -17.65 4.23
N ILE A 283 40.01 -17.11 3.55
CA ILE A 283 40.28 -17.42 2.14
C ILE A 283 41.24 -18.60 2.09
N VAL A 284 40.81 -19.69 1.45
CA VAL A 284 41.55 -20.95 1.36
C VAL A 284 41.96 -21.29 -0.07
N ASN A 285 41.20 -20.85 -1.07
CA ASN A 285 41.48 -21.14 -2.48
C ASN A 285 42.16 -19.95 -3.16
N ILE A 286 43.47 -20.01 -3.30
CA ILE A 286 44.30 -18.95 -3.92
C ILE A 286 45.12 -19.59 -5.04
N SER A 287 44.88 -19.19 -6.29
CA SER A 287 45.72 -19.62 -7.41
C SER A 287 47.12 -19.01 -7.34
N ASP A 288 48.10 -19.68 -7.94
CA ASP A 288 49.47 -19.17 -8.01
C ASP A 288 49.56 -17.85 -8.79
N GLU A 289 48.71 -17.68 -9.81
CA GLU A 289 48.54 -16.40 -10.53
C GLU A 289 48.06 -15.28 -9.61
N LEU A 290 47.12 -15.57 -8.70
CA LEU A 290 46.61 -14.57 -7.76
C LEU A 290 47.68 -14.24 -6.70
N ARG A 291 48.36 -15.27 -6.18
CA ARG A 291 49.44 -15.14 -5.19
C ARG A 291 50.61 -14.31 -5.72
N SER A 292 50.89 -14.39 -7.02
CA SER A 292 51.95 -13.63 -7.69
C SER A 292 51.52 -12.24 -8.20
N ASP A 293 50.24 -11.85 -8.10
CA ASP A 293 49.78 -10.53 -8.53
C ASP A 293 50.23 -9.43 -7.55
N ARG A 294 50.86 -8.38 -8.07
CA ARG A 294 51.28 -7.19 -7.31
C ARG A 294 50.16 -6.52 -6.50
N ARG A 295 48.89 -6.78 -6.85
CA ARG A 295 47.67 -6.25 -6.20
C ARG A 295 46.97 -7.31 -5.34
N TYR A 296 47.66 -8.36 -4.92
CA TYR A 296 47.13 -9.48 -4.12
C TYR A 296 46.24 -9.00 -2.96
N GLU A 297 46.72 -8.07 -2.13
CA GLU A 297 46.00 -7.51 -0.97
C GLU A 297 44.64 -6.86 -1.30
N ILE A 298 44.45 -6.45 -2.56
CA ILE A 298 43.20 -5.84 -3.07
C ILE A 298 42.34 -6.91 -3.78
N ARG A 299 42.98 -7.92 -4.39
CA ARG A 299 42.30 -8.96 -5.18
C ARG A 299 41.84 -10.14 -4.32
N ALA A 300 42.60 -10.55 -3.32
CA ALA A 300 42.32 -11.65 -2.39
C ALA A 300 41.37 -11.21 -1.25
N LYS A 301 40.18 -10.72 -1.63
CA LYS A 301 39.11 -10.33 -0.70
C LYS A 301 37.76 -10.72 -1.29
N VAL A 302 36.88 -11.28 -0.45
CA VAL A 302 35.51 -11.61 -0.87
C VAL A 302 34.73 -10.32 -1.08
N ASN A 303 34.23 -10.14 -2.29
CA ASN A 303 33.43 -9.00 -2.71
C ASN A 303 32.44 -9.40 -3.80
N GLU A 304 31.23 -9.77 -3.40
CA GLU A 304 30.15 -10.09 -4.33
C GLU A 304 29.51 -8.81 -4.86
N LYS A 305 29.28 -8.68 -6.18
CA LYS A 305 28.57 -7.52 -6.73
C LYS A 305 27.06 -7.76 -6.70
N ASN A 306 26.28 -6.80 -6.18
CA ASN A 306 24.83 -6.88 -6.17
C ASN A 306 24.20 -5.56 -6.67
N ARG A 307 22.98 -5.63 -7.23
CA ARG A 307 22.24 -4.45 -7.77
C ARG A 307 21.83 -3.44 -6.67
N ARG A 308 21.93 -3.81 -5.38
CA ARG A 308 21.68 -2.99 -4.18
C ARG A 308 22.81 -3.24 -3.18
N ASN A 309 22.91 -2.45 -2.11
CA ASN A 309 23.90 -2.62 -1.03
C ASN A 309 24.11 -4.10 -0.67
N ASN A 310 25.37 -4.49 -0.57
CA ASN A 310 25.80 -5.86 -0.27
C ASN A 310 25.52 -6.31 1.17
N GLU A 311 25.21 -5.37 2.05
CA GLU A 311 25.02 -5.56 3.48
C GLU A 311 23.62 -6.09 3.81
N TRP A 312 23.56 -7.04 4.73
CA TRP A 312 22.32 -7.50 5.33
C TRP A 312 22.01 -6.70 6.58
N THR A 313 20.83 -6.09 6.60
CA THR A 313 20.39 -5.27 7.72
C THR A 313 19.61 -6.08 8.73
N ILE A 314 20.02 -5.99 10.01
CA ILE A 314 19.25 -6.50 11.13
C ILE A 314 18.01 -5.62 11.32
N ASN A 315 16.85 -6.27 11.51
CA ASN A 315 15.60 -5.55 11.74
C ASN A 315 15.50 -5.06 13.19
N ALA A 316 14.47 -4.28 13.45
CA ALA A 316 14.05 -3.81 14.76
C ALA A 316 14.05 -4.86 15.91
N LYS A 317 13.85 -6.14 15.59
CA LYS A 317 13.75 -7.26 16.55
C LYS A 317 15.06 -8.01 16.75
N GLY A 318 16.18 -7.54 16.19
CA GLY A 318 17.45 -8.27 16.21
C GLY A 318 17.51 -9.41 15.19
N GLU A 319 16.50 -9.56 14.33
CA GLU A 319 16.44 -10.63 13.34
C GLU A 319 16.93 -10.13 11.98
N CYS A 320 17.81 -10.90 11.35
CA CYS A 320 18.20 -10.66 9.96
C CYS A 320 17.33 -11.53 9.04
N GLY A 321 16.33 -10.92 8.39
CA GLY A 321 15.43 -11.64 7.48
C GLY A 321 16.16 -12.34 6.33
N SER A 322 17.26 -11.74 5.84
CA SER A 322 18.13 -12.35 4.83
C SER A 322 18.88 -13.57 5.37
N ALA A 323 19.35 -13.54 6.63
CA ALA A 323 19.99 -14.69 7.27
C ALA A 323 18.98 -15.84 7.47
N ILE A 324 17.78 -15.55 7.97
CA ILE A 324 16.71 -16.56 8.10
C ILE A 324 16.40 -17.20 6.75
N ALA A 325 16.27 -16.39 5.70
CA ALA A 325 16.04 -16.89 4.34
C ALA A 325 17.21 -17.73 3.83
N PHE A 326 18.46 -17.35 4.13
CA PHE A 326 19.65 -18.09 3.74
C PHE A 326 19.77 -19.43 4.46
N LYS A 327 19.49 -19.49 5.78
CA LYS A 327 19.41 -20.75 6.52
C LYS A 327 18.40 -21.71 5.88
N SER A 328 17.22 -21.20 5.54
CA SER A 328 16.19 -21.98 4.85
C SER A 328 16.63 -22.49 3.47
N GLN A 329 17.48 -21.75 2.75
CA GLN A 329 18.03 -22.17 1.45
C GLN A 329 19.01 -23.33 1.63
N LEU A 330 19.92 -23.22 2.60
CA LEU A 330 20.89 -24.28 2.92
C LEU A 330 20.19 -25.55 3.43
N LEU A 331 19.13 -25.42 4.23
CA LEU A 331 18.32 -26.57 4.66
C LEU A 331 17.65 -27.27 3.47
N SER A 332 17.16 -26.50 2.49
CA SER A 332 16.57 -27.04 1.26
C SER A 332 17.61 -27.77 0.41
N PHE A 333 18.81 -27.23 0.30
CA PHE A 333 19.91 -27.86 -0.42
C PHE A 333 20.35 -29.16 0.28
N GLN A 334 20.55 -29.12 1.60
CA GLN A 334 20.87 -30.29 2.42
C GLN A 334 19.82 -31.39 2.27
N HIS A 335 18.55 -31.01 2.28
CA HIS A 335 17.45 -31.94 2.10
C HIS A 335 17.52 -32.62 0.73
N PHE A 336 17.67 -31.84 -0.35
CA PHE A 336 17.79 -32.33 -1.72
C PHE A 336 18.97 -33.28 -1.90
N CYS A 337 20.17 -32.91 -1.42
CA CYS A 337 21.35 -33.77 -1.50
C CYS A 337 21.13 -35.12 -0.81
N HIS A 338 20.44 -35.13 0.33
CA HIS A 338 20.20 -36.37 1.06
C HIS A 338 19.06 -37.21 0.46
N THR A 339 17.91 -36.60 0.11
CA THR A 339 16.75 -37.36 -0.38
C THR A 339 16.88 -37.77 -1.83
N GLU A 340 17.33 -36.88 -2.70
CA GLU A 340 17.29 -37.09 -4.16
C GLU A 340 18.59 -37.63 -4.70
N LEU A 341 19.72 -37.21 -4.12
CA LEU A 341 21.05 -37.64 -4.57
C LEU A 341 21.68 -38.72 -3.66
N ALA A 342 20.98 -39.13 -2.60
CA ALA A 342 21.45 -40.14 -1.63
C ALA A 342 22.84 -39.82 -1.03
N ILE A 343 23.20 -38.54 -0.94
CA ILE A 343 24.44 -38.09 -0.30
C ILE A 343 24.25 -38.19 1.22
N ASP A 344 25.27 -38.71 1.92
CA ASP A 344 25.20 -38.82 3.39
C ASP A 344 24.94 -37.46 4.03
N TYR A 345 23.98 -37.41 4.96
CA TYR A 345 23.50 -36.17 5.58
C TYR A 345 24.64 -35.37 6.23
N MET A 346 25.58 -36.05 6.90
CA MET A 346 26.69 -35.38 7.58
C MET A 346 27.80 -34.94 6.61
N SER A 347 27.87 -35.55 5.44
CA SER A 347 28.83 -35.21 4.39
C SER A 347 28.47 -33.96 3.57
N VAL A 348 27.18 -33.57 3.50
CA VAL A 348 26.76 -32.42 2.68
C VAL A 348 27.46 -31.14 3.15
N SER A 349 28.05 -30.37 2.23
CA SER A 349 28.96 -29.26 2.56
C SER A 349 29.05 -28.24 1.42
N SER A 350 29.92 -27.23 1.57
CA SER A 350 30.22 -26.27 0.49
C SER A 350 30.87 -26.91 -0.73
N TYR A 351 31.53 -28.07 -0.59
CA TYR A 351 32.01 -28.87 -1.72
C TYR A 351 30.88 -29.18 -2.70
N HIS A 352 29.77 -29.70 -2.21
CA HIS A 352 28.61 -30.08 -3.02
C HIS A 352 27.91 -28.88 -3.68
N LEU A 353 27.99 -27.68 -3.08
CA LEU A 353 27.46 -26.43 -3.68
C LEU A 353 28.26 -25.96 -4.90
N THR A 354 29.43 -26.56 -5.15
CA THR A 354 30.36 -26.18 -6.22
C THR A 354 30.55 -27.28 -7.26
N ILE A 355 29.66 -28.28 -7.28
CA ILE A 355 29.67 -29.38 -8.26
C ILE A 355 28.61 -29.08 -9.33
N PRO A 356 28.99 -28.88 -10.60
CA PRO A 356 28.06 -28.58 -11.69
C PRO A 356 26.91 -29.60 -11.81
N GLU A 357 27.21 -30.89 -11.69
CA GLU A 357 26.24 -31.98 -11.84
C GLU A 357 25.15 -31.92 -10.77
N ILE A 358 25.51 -31.52 -9.54
CA ILE A 358 24.53 -31.32 -8.45
C ILE A 358 23.65 -30.10 -8.75
N MET A 359 24.21 -29.02 -9.30
CA MET A 359 23.43 -27.83 -9.66
C MET A 359 22.45 -28.11 -10.81
N GLN A 360 22.88 -28.87 -11.81
CA GLN A 360 22.03 -29.33 -12.90
C GLN A 360 20.92 -30.24 -12.39
N ALA A 361 21.25 -31.28 -11.61
CA ALA A 361 20.25 -32.19 -11.04
C ALA A 361 19.24 -31.45 -10.16
N MET A 362 19.68 -30.44 -9.40
CA MET A 362 18.80 -29.59 -8.59
C MET A 362 17.87 -28.74 -9.47
N ALA A 363 18.36 -28.24 -10.61
CA ALA A 363 17.55 -27.47 -11.56
C ALA A 363 16.50 -28.35 -12.24
N GLU A 364 16.87 -29.55 -12.69
CA GLU A 364 15.98 -30.56 -13.29
C GLU A 364 14.90 -31.02 -12.30
N TYR A 365 15.31 -31.36 -11.07
CA TYR A 365 14.39 -31.70 -9.99
C TYR A 365 13.39 -30.56 -9.73
N SER A 366 13.86 -29.31 -9.74
CA SER A 366 13.01 -28.15 -9.51
C SER A 366 11.99 -27.90 -10.64
N GLU A 367 12.27 -28.33 -11.87
CA GLU A 367 11.34 -28.26 -13.01
C GLU A 367 10.17 -29.24 -12.83
N GLY A 368 10.40 -30.41 -12.25
CA GLY A 368 9.40 -31.44 -11.98
C GLY A 368 8.56 -31.25 -10.70
N LEU A 369 9.00 -30.38 -9.78
CA LEU A 369 8.36 -30.18 -8.49
C LEU A 369 7.12 -29.27 -8.52
N GLN A 370 6.07 -29.67 -7.80
CA GLN A 370 4.85 -28.85 -7.58
C GLN A 370 5.04 -27.76 -6.49
N THR A 371 5.98 -27.93 -5.55
CA THR A 371 6.31 -26.96 -4.47
C THR A 371 7.82 -26.91 -4.21
N GLY A 372 8.34 -25.82 -3.60
CA GLY A 372 9.76 -25.71 -3.23
C GLY A 372 10.69 -25.03 -4.26
N THR A 373 10.23 -24.84 -5.51
CA THR A 373 11.03 -24.30 -6.64
C THR A 373 11.66 -22.92 -6.40
N SER A 374 11.00 -22.06 -5.61
CA SER A 374 11.54 -20.74 -5.25
C SER A 374 12.70 -20.78 -4.25
N GLN A 375 12.90 -21.89 -3.54
CA GLN A 375 14.08 -22.08 -2.70
C GLN A 375 15.27 -22.53 -3.53
N PHE A 376 15.05 -23.43 -4.50
CA PHE A 376 16.08 -23.88 -5.43
C PHE A 376 16.65 -22.74 -6.29
N SER A 377 15.79 -21.87 -6.83
CA SER A 377 16.25 -20.69 -7.58
C SER A 377 17.05 -19.70 -6.71
N ARG A 378 16.77 -19.63 -5.40
CA ARG A 378 17.54 -18.79 -4.46
C ARG A 378 18.89 -19.41 -4.11
N VAL A 379 18.98 -20.73 -3.97
CA VAL A 379 20.26 -21.44 -3.84
C VAL A 379 21.12 -21.19 -5.08
N LEU A 380 20.57 -21.35 -6.30
CA LEU A 380 21.30 -21.06 -7.54
C LEU A 380 21.82 -19.61 -7.61
N ASN A 381 21.02 -18.64 -7.16
CA ASN A 381 21.46 -17.24 -7.06
C ASN A 381 22.63 -17.04 -6.07
N PHE A 382 22.63 -17.76 -4.95
CA PHE A 382 23.74 -17.75 -4.01
C PHE A 382 24.98 -18.39 -4.64
N VAL A 383 24.83 -19.57 -5.24
CA VAL A 383 25.93 -20.31 -5.89
C VAL A 383 26.58 -19.47 -6.98
N LYS A 384 25.81 -18.95 -7.95
CA LYS A 384 26.34 -18.09 -9.02
C LYS A 384 27.14 -16.90 -8.51
N ARG A 385 26.63 -16.21 -7.47
CA ARG A 385 27.33 -15.06 -6.88
C ARG A 385 28.57 -15.48 -6.10
N GLY A 386 28.51 -16.64 -5.45
CA GLY A 386 29.63 -17.26 -4.77
C GLY A 386 30.73 -17.72 -5.73
N SER A 387 30.37 -18.13 -6.95
CA SER A 387 31.29 -18.61 -7.98
C SER A 387 32.05 -17.50 -8.71
N ASP A 388 31.50 -16.28 -8.75
CA ASP A 388 32.13 -15.12 -9.42
C ASP A 388 33.58 -14.91 -8.98
N SER A 389 34.38 -14.17 -9.76
CA SER A 389 35.83 -13.98 -9.55
C SER A 389 36.26 -13.47 -8.16
N LYS A 390 35.33 -12.88 -7.38
CA LYS A 390 35.54 -12.45 -5.98
C LYS A 390 34.45 -12.98 -5.04
N GLY A 391 33.75 -14.03 -5.44
CA GLY A 391 32.64 -14.61 -4.72
C GLY A 391 33.08 -15.41 -3.50
N TYR A 392 32.15 -15.63 -2.58
CA TYR A 392 32.41 -16.37 -1.35
C TYR A 392 32.80 -17.83 -1.62
N LEU A 393 32.06 -18.55 -2.47
CA LEU A 393 32.36 -19.96 -2.74
C LEU A 393 33.72 -20.14 -3.43
N ARG A 394 34.07 -19.26 -4.38
CA ARG A 394 35.37 -19.30 -5.06
C ARG A 394 36.54 -19.23 -4.09
N PHE A 395 36.46 -18.40 -3.05
CA PHE A 395 37.56 -18.21 -2.10
C PHE A 395 37.50 -19.11 -0.87
N CYS A 396 36.30 -19.51 -0.44
CA CYS A 396 36.06 -20.08 0.89
C CYS A 396 35.45 -21.49 0.87
N ALA A 397 34.92 -21.97 -0.26
CA ALA A 397 34.34 -23.31 -0.31
C ALA A 397 35.40 -24.41 -0.25
N ASP A 398 34.98 -25.58 0.22
CA ASP A 398 35.79 -26.79 0.20
C ASP A 398 35.92 -27.30 -1.25
N ARG A 399 37.15 -27.38 -1.76
CA ARG A 399 37.41 -27.92 -3.11
C ARG A 399 37.39 -29.45 -3.15
N GLY A 400 37.44 -30.12 -2.00
CA GLY A 400 37.63 -31.56 -1.91
C GLY A 400 38.97 -31.97 -2.53
N ASN A 401 38.96 -33.00 -3.38
CA ASN A 401 40.18 -33.52 -4.03
C ASN A 401 40.56 -32.78 -5.32
N ARG A 402 39.78 -31.78 -5.76
CA ARG A 402 40.04 -31.03 -7.00
C ARG A 402 41.26 -30.13 -6.87
N THR A 403 42.05 -30.01 -7.93
CA THR A 403 43.05 -28.96 -8.07
C THR A 403 42.39 -27.58 -8.06
N ILE A 404 43.16 -26.50 -7.83
CA ILE A 404 42.60 -25.14 -7.84
C ILE A 404 42.07 -24.79 -9.22
N GLU A 405 42.76 -25.25 -10.26
CA GLU A 405 42.42 -25.03 -11.66
C GLU A 405 41.12 -25.75 -12.03
N GLU A 406 40.97 -27.02 -11.68
CA GLU A 406 39.72 -27.78 -11.89
C GLU A 406 38.56 -27.15 -11.12
N PHE A 407 38.77 -26.82 -9.85
CA PHE A 407 37.76 -26.18 -9.01
C PHE A 407 37.30 -24.84 -9.59
N PHE A 408 38.22 -24.02 -10.10
CA PHE A 408 37.85 -22.75 -10.73
C PHE A 408 37.11 -22.93 -12.06
N LYS A 409 37.50 -23.92 -12.88
CA LYS A 409 36.78 -24.26 -14.11
C LYS A 409 35.34 -24.70 -13.83
N ASP A 410 35.12 -25.53 -12.80
CA ASP A 410 33.77 -25.94 -12.39
C ASP A 410 32.90 -24.73 -12.01
N LEU A 411 33.48 -23.77 -11.26
CA LEU A 411 32.78 -22.56 -10.86
C LEU A 411 32.46 -21.65 -12.06
N ASP A 412 33.37 -21.55 -13.03
CA ASP A 412 33.15 -20.79 -14.27
C ASP A 412 32.05 -21.44 -15.11
N PHE A 413 32.06 -22.77 -15.25
CA PHE A 413 30.99 -23.51 -15.92
C PHE A 413 29.62 -23.29 -15.25
N ILE A 414 29.56 -23.27 -13.92
CA ILE A 414 28.33 -22.93 -13.17
C ILE A 414 27.82 -21.53 -13.52
N ILE A 415 28.70 -20.55 -13.72
CA ILE A 415 28.31 -19.18 -14.11
C ILE A 415 27.76 -19.16 -15.54
N GLU A 416 28.38 -19.90 -16.45
CA GLU A 416 27.97 -20.02 -17.85
C GLU A 416 26.59 -20.68 -17.99
N GLU A 417 26.34 -21.78 -17.27
CA GLU A 417 25.08 -22.54 -17.35
C GLU A 417 23.95 -21.98 -16.47
N TYR A 418 24.27 -21.10 -15.52
CA TYR A 418 23.28 -20.48 -14.63
C TYR A 418 22.02 -19.94 -15.35
N PRO A 419 22.10 -19.23 -16.51
CA PRO A 419 20.91 -18.73 -17.20
C PRO A 419 19.96 -19.85 -17.64
N ASN A 420 20.48 -21.03 -17.99
CA ASN A 420 19.69 -22.19 -18.41
C ASN A 420 19.04 -22.84 -17.21
N TRP A 421 19.81 -23.18 -16.18
CA TRP A 421 19.31 -23.78 -14.93
C TRP A 421 18.31 -22.88 -14.22
N PHE A 422 18.53 -21.56 -14.22
CA PHE A 422 17.60 -20.62 -13.63
C PHE A 422 16.26 -20.56 -14.39
N LYS A 423 16.28 -20.63 -15.73
CA LYS A 423 15.04 -20.74 -16.53
C LYS A 423 14.28 -22.03 -16.24
N MET A 424 14.97 -23.15 -16.07
CA MET A 424 14.35 -24.44 -15.69
C MET A 424 13.65 -24.33 -14.34
N ALA A 425 14.33 -23.77 -13.33
CA ALA A 425 13.73 -23.48 -12.04
C ALA A 425 12.57 -22.46 -12.15
N GLU A 426 12.64 -21.46 -13.02
CA GLU A 426 11.53 -20.52 -13.23
C GLU A 426 10.29 -21.17 -13.84
N LYS A 427 10.42 -22.19 -14.69
CA LYS A 427 9.24 -22.91 -15.24
C LYS A 427 8.40 -23.55 -14.15
N GLY A 428 9.01 -24.20 -13.15
CA GLY A 428 8.31 -24.75 -11.98
C GLY A 428 7.72 -23.65 -11.06
N ILE A 429 8.29 -22.44 -11.05
CA ILE A 429 7.70 -21.27 -10.36
C ILE A 429 6.49 -20.74 -11.14
N ASN A 430 6.56 -20.68 -12.47
CA ASN A 430 5.51 -20.17 -13.34
C ASN A 430 4.30 -21.11 -13.44
N SER A 431 4.49 -22.43 -13.35
CA SER A 431 3.40 -23.40 -13.19
C SER A 431 2.62 -23.17 -11.88
N ARG A 432 3.28 -22.64 -10.83
CA ARG A 432 2.66 -22.24 -9.56
C ARG A 432 2.13 -20.80 -9.51
N GLY A 433 2.70 -19.88 -10.30
CA GLY A 433 2.13 -18.54 -10.55
C GLY A 433 0.72 -18.58 -11.14
N GLN A 434 0.29 -19.77 -11.57
CA GLN A 434 -1.06 -20.08 -12.00
C GLN A 434 -1.96 -20.70 -10.91
N ALA A 435 -1.43 -21.19 -9.78
CA ALA A 435 -2.21 -21.85 -8.72
C ALA A 435 -2.53 -20.93 -7.54
N GLY A 436 -1.71 -19.91 -7.28
CA GLY A 436 -2.08 -18.81 -6.38
C GLY A 436 -2.57 -17.62 -7.20
N LYS A 437 -3.89 -17.33 -7.21
CA LYS A 437 -4.54 -16.11 -7.76
C LYS A 437 -5.01 -16.14 -9.23
N LYS A 438 -5.66 -17.22 -9.69
CA LYS A 438 -6.37 -17.22 -10.98
C LYS A 438 -7.84 -16.81 -10.86
N GLY A 439 -8.24 -15.82 -11.66
CA GLY A 439 -9.62 -15.57 -12.10
C GLY A 439 -10.67 -15.45 -10.99
N LYS A 440 -11.67 -16.35 -11.02
CA LYS A 440 -12.91 -16.31 -10.20
C LYS A 440 -12.65 -16.33 -8.68
N LEU A 441 -11.60 -17.00 -8.20
CA LEU A 441 -11.34 -17.11 -6.74
C LEU A 441 -11.11 -15.76 -6.06
N ASN A 442 -10.50 -14.78 -6.76
CA ASN A 442 -10.26 -13.45 -6.21
C ASN A 442 -11.51 -12.58 -6.15
N ILE A 443 -12.57 -12.94 -6.88
CA ILE A 443 -13.85 -12.23 -6.91
C ILE A 443 -14.95 -13.01 -6.20
N GLN A 444 -14.65 -14.16 -5.59
CA GLN A 444 -15.68 -15.02 -4.99
C GLN A 444 -16.48 -14.26 -3.91
N PHE A 445 -15.83 -13.39 -3.15
CA PHE A 445 -16.50 -12.54 -2.17
C PHE A 445 -17.56 -11.62 -2.80
N LEU A 446 -17.38 -11.20 -4.07
CA LEU A 446 -18.38 -10.44 -4.82
C LEU A 446 -19.40 -11.34 -5.50
N LEU A 447 -19.00 -12.52 -5.98
CA LEU A 447 -19.90 -13.50 -6.59
C LEU A 447 -20.86 -14.13 -5.59
N ASN A 448 -20.51 -14.17 -4.31
CA ASN A 448 -21.40 -14.61 -3.23
C ASN A 448 -22.53 -13.61 -2.93
N ILE A 449 -22.47 -12.40 -3.50
CA ILE A 449 -23.47 -11.35 -3.34
C ILE A 449 -24.42 -11.40 -4.54
N PRO A 450 -25.75 -11.23 -4.34
CA PRO A 450 -26.70 -11.10 -5.44
C PRO A 450 -26.29 -10.02 -6.45
N ALA A 451 -26.56 -10.23 -7.73
CA ALA A 451 -26.13 -9.32 -8.80
C ALA A 451 -26.54 -7.85 -8.59
N SER A 452 -27.76 -7.62 -8.09
CA SER A 452 -28.28 -6.28 -7.76
C SER A 452 -27.40 -5.53 -6.76
N ASP A 453 -26.91 -6.22 -5.72
CA ASP A 453 -26.07 -5.65 -4.66
C ASP A 453 -24.58 -5.64 -5.04
N ARG A 454 -24.17 -6.57 -5.90
CA ARG A 454 -22.80 -6.67 -6.41
C ARG A 454 -22.40 -5.42 -7.20
N ARG A 455 -23.29 -4.88 -8.05
CA ARG A 455 -23.05 -3.60 -8.74
C ARG A 455 -22.85 -2.45 -7.75
N ASN A 456 -23.67 -2.41 -6.69
CA ASN A 456 -23.55 -1.40 -5.64
C ASN A 456 -22.22 -1.53 -4.87
N ALA A 457 -21.75 -2.75 -4.59
CA ALA A 457 -20.46 -2.99 -3.96
C ALA A 457 -19.30 -2.49 -4.82
N VAL A 458 -19.31 -2.77 -6.13
CA VAL A 458 -18.29 -2.25 -7.06
C VAL A 458 -18.38 -0.73 -7.19
N TYR A 459 -19.59 -0.17 -7.23
CA TYR A 459 -19.80 1.27 -7.27
C TYR A 459 -19.22 1.96 -6.03
N ARG A 460 -19.50 1.46 -4.81
CA ARG A 460 -18.92 1.99 -3.56
C ARG A 460 -17.39 1.94 -3.56
N ALA A 461 -16.81 0.82 -3.99
CA ALA A 461 -15.35 0.69 -4.12
C ALA A 461 -14.78 1.67 -5.15
N SER A 462 -15.47 1.88 -6.26
CA SER A 462 -15.08 2.86 -7.29
C SER A 462 -15.18 4.29 -6.77
N GLN A 463 -16.24 4.62 -6.03
CA GLN A 463 -16.43 5.93 -5.41
C GLN A 463 -15.30 6.25 -4.43
N TRP A 464 -14.93 5.29 -3.57
CA TRP A 464 -13.79 5.45 -2.68
C TRP A 464 -12.48 5.76 -3.42
N LEU A 465 -12.25 5.11 -4.57
CA LEU A 465 -11.09 5.40 -5.42
C LEU A 465 -11.15 6.81 -6.01
N PHE A 466 -12.33 7.25 -6.48
CA PHE A 466 -12.52 8.60 -7.01
C PHE A 466 -12.30 9.67 -5.93
N ASP A 467 -12.80 9.47 -4.72
CA ASP A 467 -12.65 10.41 -3.62
C ASP A 467 -11.19 10.52 -3.18
N LYS A 468 -10.47 9.39 -3.10
CA LYS A 468 -9.01 9.41 -2.85
C LYS A 468 -8.25 10.11 -3.96
N ALA A 469 -8.63 9.90 -5.22
CA ALA A 469 -8.01 10.59 -6.35
C ALA A 469 -8.18 12.12 -6.27
N LYS A 470 -9.37 12.60 -5.89
CA LYS A 470 -9.63 14.04 -5.69
C LYS A 470 -8.74 14.64 -4.60
N VAL A 471 -8.61 13.96 -3.45
CA VAL A 471 -7.70 14.40 -2.38
C VAL A 471 -6.25 14.51 -2.89
N TYR A 472 -5.78 13.51 -3.63
CA TYR A 472 -4.43 13.57 -4.22
C TYR A 472 -4.27 14.69 -5.25
N LYS A 473 -5.30 14.95 -6.07
CA LYS A 473 -5.32 16.04 -7.03
C LYS A 473 -5.20 17.41 -6.33
N THR A 474 -6.04 17.68 -5.35
CA THR A 474 -6.00 18.92 -4.56
C THR A 474 -4.64 19.11 -3.89
N ASN A 475 -4.08 18.05 -3.31
CA ASN A 475 -2.74 18.10 -2.73
C ASN A 475 -1.66 18.42 -3.79
N ALA A 476 -1.80 17.88 -5.00
CA ALA A 476 -0.88 18.19 -6.09
C ALA A 476 -0.96 19.66 -6.52
N GLU A 477 -2.18 20.18 -6.68
CA GLU A 477 -2.44 21.59 -7.04
C GLU A 477 -1.85 22.54 -5.99
N GLN A 478 -2.06 22.25 -4.69
CA GLN A 478 -1.46 23.02 -3.60
C GLN A 478 0.07 23.00 -3.65
N LYS A 479 0.69 21.83 -3.89
CA LYS A 479 2.15 21.74 -4.02
C LYS A 479 2.66 22.46 -5.26
N ASN A 480 1.92 22.45 -6.36
CA ASN A 480 2.29 23.19 -7.56
C ASN A 480 2.22 24.71 -7.32
N LEU A 481 1.16 25.20 -6.65
CA LEU A 481 1.03 26.59 -6.23
C LEU A 481 2.21 27.04 -5.35
N LEU A 482 2.56 26.23 -4.34
CA LEU A 482 3.72 26.51 -3.49
C LEU A 482 5.04 26.55 -4.28
N SER A 483 5.18 25.76 -5.34
CA SER A 483 6.35 25.82 -6.21
C SER A 483 6.44 27.11 -7.02
N ASN A 484 5.31 27.69 -7.40
CA ASN A 484 5.27 28.96 -8.14
C ASN A 484 5.49 30.18 -7.23
N ASN A 485 5.27 30.03 -5.92
CA ASN A 485 5.35 31.11 -4.94
C ASN A 485 6.65 31.09 -4.11
N THR A 486 7.69 30.40 -4.59
CA THR A 486 8.99 30.33 -3.90
C THR A 486 10.14 30.69 -4.82
N ASP A 487 11.04 31.55 -4.32
CA ASP A 487 12.27 31.93 -5.04
C ASP A 487 13.43 30.95 -4.80
N ASP A 488 13.28 30.02 -3.84
CA ASP A 488 14.28 28.98 -3.59
C ASP A 488 14.13 27.83 -4.58
N LYS A 489 15.01 27.79 -5.57
CA LYS A 489 15.06 26.75 -6.62
C LYS A 489 15.07 25.31 -6.09
N LYS A 490 15.67 25.08 -4.91
CA LYS A 490 15.71 23.74 -4.31
C LYS A 490 14.35 23.36 -3.73
N LEU A 491 13.67 24.32 -3.10
CA LEU A 491 12.34 24.15 -2.54
C LEU A 491 11.28 24.06 -3.64
N GLU A 492 11.37 24.90 -4.66
CA GLU A 492 10.59 24.84 -5.91
C GLU A 492 10.64 23.41 -6.49
N LEU A 493 11.84 22.87 -6.71
CA LEU A 493 12.03 21.52 -7.24
C LEU A 493 11.44 20.45 -6.32
N ALA A 494 11.56 20.60 -5.00
CA ALA A 494 10.98 19.67 -4.04
C ALA A 494 9.44 19.67 -4.09
N HIS A 495 8.83 20.86 -4.18
CA HIS A 495 7.39 21.03 -4.35
C HIS A 495 6.90 20.46 -5.68
N ARG A 496 7.59 20.72 -6.80
CA ARG A 496 7.25 20.11 -8.11
C ARG A 496 7.33 18.59 -8.09
N LYS A 497 8.38 18.02 -7.48
CA LYS A 497 8.48 16.55 -7.29
C LYS A 497 7.34 16.00 -6.45
N SER A 498 6.94 16.73 -5.42
CA SER A 498 5.80 16.36 -4.57
C SER A 498 4.49 16.43 -5.36
N ALA A 499 4.25 17.50 -6.10
CA ALA A 499 3.09 17.68 -6.97
C ALA A 499 2.98 16.54 -7.99
N ALA A 500 4.06 16.25 -8.73
CA ALA A 500 4.15 15.14 -9.67
C ALA A 500 3.83 13.78 -9.04
N SER A 501 4.37 13.50 -7.84
CA SER A 501 4.06 12.26 -7.14
C SER A 501 2.59 12.16 -6.71
N GLN A 502 1.97 13.27 -6.29
CA GLN A 502 0.58 13.28 -5.84
C GLN A 502 -0.37 13.18 -7.03
N ILE A 503 -0.15 13.93 -8.11
CA ILE A 503 -1.00 13.85 -9.31
C ILE A 503 -0.85 12.50 -10.00
N GLY A 504 0.35 11.90 -9.97
CA GLY A 504 0.56 10.53 -10.40
C GLY A 504 -0.31 9.54 -9.61
N ARG A 505 -0.45 9.70 -8.29
CA ARG A 505 -1.38 8.88 -7.48
C ARG A 505 -2.84 9.18 -7.84
N ALA A 506 -3.22 10.44 -7.98
CA ALA A 506 -4.58 10.83 -8.38
C ALA A 506 -5.00 10.13 -9.68
N LEU A 507 -4.14 10.18 -10.70
CA LEU A 507 -4.35 9.53 -11.99
C LEU A 507 -4.57 8.02 -11.82
N GLN A 508 -3.75 7.36 -11.01
CA GLN A 508 -3.78 5.91 -10.79
C GLN A 508 -5.05 5.45 -10.08
N TYR A 509 -5.45 6.14 -9.01
CA TYR A 509 -6.68 5.85 -8.27
C TYR A 509 -7.91 6.07 -9.15
N PHE A 510 -7.98 7.22 -9.85
CA PHE A 510 -9.13 7.54 -10.70
C PHE A 510 -9.25 6.56 -11.86
N ARG A 511 -8.12 6.21 -12.50
CA ARG A 511 -8.05 5.20 -13.57
C ARG A 511 -8.60 3.86 -13.12
N ALA A 512 -8.24 3.37 -11.94
CA ALA A 512 -8.76 2.10 -11.42
C ALA A 512 -10.28 2.14 -11.19
N GLY A 513 -10.81 3.26 -10.68
CA GLY A 513 -12.26 3.46 -10.56
C GLY A 513 -12.95 3.43 -11.94
N LEU A 514 -12.43 4.17 -12.92
CA LEU A 514 -12.98 4.21 -14.27
C LEU A 514 -13.00 2.85 -14.96
N ILE A 515 -11.90 2.08 -14.87
CA ILE A 515 -11.84 0.73 -15.44
C ILE A 515 -12.93 -0.16 -14.84
N GLN A 516 -13.16 -0.09 -13.52
CA GLN A 516 -14.23 -0.85 -12.87
C GLN A 516 -15.61 -0.44 -13.41
N THR A 517 -15.90 0.86 -13.46
CA THR A 517 -17.22 1.35 -13.86
C THR A 517 -17.52 1.10 -15.35
N ILE A 518 -16.57 1.39 -16.24
CA ILE A 518 -16.74 1.18 -17.68
C ILE A 518 -16.86 -0.31 -18.01
N SER A 519 -16.16 -1.18 -17.27
CA SER A 519 -16.17 -2.63 -17.52
C SER A 519 -17.56 -3.28 -17.45
N PHE A 520 -18.53 -2.71 -16.72
CA PHE A 520 -19.90 -3.23 -16.68
C PHE A 520 -20.69 -3.00 -17.98
N TYR A 521 -20.23 -2.08 -18.82
CA TYR A 521 -20.78 -1.80 -20.16
C TYR A 521 -19.97 -2.50 -21.23
N GLN A 522 -18.65 -2.39 -21.14
CA GLN A 522 -17.73 -3.11 -22.01
C GLN A 522 -16.42 -3.33 -21.26
N SER A 523 -15.94 -4.57 -21.20
CA SER A 523 -14.78 -4.97 -20.40
C SER A 523 -13.56 -5.33 -21.27
N PRO A 524 -12.82 -4.35 -21.82
CA PRO A 524 -11.57 -4.58 -22.54
C PRO A 524 -10.52 -5.34 -21.75
N ARG A 525 -9.57 -5.96 -22.45
CA ARG A 525 -8.41 -6.58 -21.79
C ARG A 525 -7.40 -5.51 -21.35
N SER A 526 -6.49 -5.90 -20.46
CA SER A 526 -5.45 -5.01 -19.94
C SER A 526 -4.62 -4.34 -21.04
N ALA A 527 -4.25 -5.09 -22.10
CA ALA A 527 -3.52 -4.54 -23.24
C ALA A 527 -4.33 -3.47 -24.01
N ASN A 528 -5.64 -3.64 -24.14
CA ASN A 528 -6.49 -2.64 -24.79
C ASN A 528 -6.49 -1.34 -23.96
N TRP A 529 -6.66 -1.45 -22.63
CA TRP A 529 -6.64 -0.28 -21.73
C TRP A 529 -5.33 0.51 -21.80
N THR A 530 -4.19 -0.17 -21.93
CA THR A 530 -2.88 0.50 -21.98
C THR A 530 -2.62 1.20 -23.31
N GLU A 531 -3.32 0.84 -24.39
CA GLU A 531 -3.12 1.41 -25.73
C GLU A 531 -4.33 2.23 -26.23
N LEU A 532 -5.22 2.68 -25.35
CA LEU A 532 -6.33 3.57 -25.74
C LEU A 532 -5.82 4.97 -26.08
N LYS A 533 -6.02 5.42 -27.32
CA LYS A 533 -5.92 6.84 -27.68
C LYS A 533 -7.11 7.64 -27.17
N PHE A 534 -6.92 8.93 -26.96
CA PHE A 534 -7.95 9.89 -26.65
C PHE A 534 -8.16 10.84 -27.83
N TYR A 535 -9.40 10.93 -28.30
CA TYR A 535 -9.81 11.90 -29.31
C TYR A 535 -10.80 12.90 -28.72
N PRO A 536 -10.52 14.22 -28.78
CA PRO A 536 -11.41 15.25 -28.22
C PRO A 536 -12.70 15.44 -29.03
N ASN A 537 -12.75 14.94 -30.26
CA ASN A 537 -13.92 15.00 -31.13
C ASN A 537 -13.94 13.85 -32.15
N ALA A 538 -15.15 13.49 -32.62
CA ALA A 538 -15.36 12.41 -33.57
C ALA A 538 -14.64 12.61 -34.92
N THR A 539 -14.53 13.85 -35.39
CA THR A 539 -13.87 14.17 -36.67
C THR A 539 -12.37 13.86 -36.68
N SER A 540 -11.72 13.87 -35.50
CA SER A 540 -10.30 13.54 -35.36
C SER A 540 -10.02 12.05 -35.20
N GLN A 541 -11.06 11.21 -35.06
CA GLN A 541 -10.90 9.81 -34.73
C GLN A 541 -10.25 9.01 -35.88
N ASN A 542 -9.15 8.34 -35.58
CA ASN A 542 -8.57 7.34 -36.47
C ASN A 542 -8.98 5.93 -36.01
N LYS A 543 -9.83 5.27 -36.81
CA LYS A 543 -10.37 3.92 -36.54
C LYS A 543 -9.34 2.79 -36.70
N ASN A 544 -8.09 3.08 -37.04
CA ASN A 544 -7.00 2.10 -36.97
C ASN A 544 -6.50 1.88 -35.54
N TYR A 545 -6.81 2.77 -34.59
CA TYR A 545 -6.36 2.67 -33.20
C TYR A 545 -7.52 2.36 -32.26
N ALA A 546 -7.24 1.60 -31.20
CA ALA A 546 -8.12 1.55 -30.05
C ALA A 546 -8.22 2.94 -29.41
N SER A 547 -9.42 3.42 -29.12
CA SER A 547 -9.64 4.80 -28.69
C SER A 547 -10.86 5.02 -27.79
N ILE A 548 -10.80 6.13 -27.04
CA ILE A 548 -11.95 6.78 -26.43
C ILE A 548 -12.16 8.14 -27.11
N THR A 549 -13.36 8.38 -27.62
CA THR A 549 -13.67 9.56 -28.45
C THR A 549 -14.85 10.32 -27.87
N TYR A 550 -14.73 11.64 -27.73
CA TYR A 550 -15.84 12.47 -27.24
C TYR A 550 -16.78 12.90 -28.37
N HIS A 551 -18.05 12.54 -28.26
CA HIS A 551 -19.13 12.94 -29.16
C HIS A 551 -19.91 14.12 -28.57
N ARG A 552 -19.45 15.34 -28.89
CA ARG A 552 -19.97 16.58 -28.28
C ARG A 552 -21.48 16.76 -28.42
N GLN A 553 -22.06 16.44 -29.58
CA GLN A 553 -23.50 16.60 -29.83
C GLN A 553 -24.37 15.68 -28.94
N ARG A 554 -23.88 14.49 -28.62
CA ARG A 554 -24.57 13.51 -27.77
C ARG A 554 -24.15 13.57 -26.31
N ASN A 555 -23.14 14.39 -25.98
CA ASN A 555 -22.51 14.46 -24.66
C ASN A 555 -22.06 13.08 -24.12
N ARG A 556 -21.54 12.22 -25.01
CA ARG A 556 -21.14 10.85 -24.68
C ARG A 556 -19.73 10.55 -25.15
N PHE A 557 -19.09 9.59 -24.50
CA PHE A 557 -17.82 9.04 -24.95
C PHE A 557 -18.08 7.71 -25.66
N GLN A 558 -17.41 7.50 -26.79
CA GLN A 558 -17.40 6.22 -27.51
C GLN A 558 -16.12 5.48 -27.18
N LEU A 559 -16.24 4.22 -26.78
CA LEU A 559 -15.13 3.27 -26.68
C LEU A 559 -15.07 2.46 -27.96
N TYR A 560 -13.96 2.58 -28.69
CA TYR A 560 -13.74 1.89 -29.94
C TYR A 560 -12.48 1.03 -29.89
N ILE A 561 -12.57 -0.25 -30.28
CA ILE A 561 -11.43 -1.17 -30.36
C ILE A 561 -11.58 -2.00 -31.64
N PRO A 562 -10.72 -1.78 -32.66
CA PRO A 562 -10.84 -2.53 -33.90
C PRO A 562 -10.43 -4.00 -33.69
N CYS A 563 -10.95 -4.92 -34.51
CA CYS A 563 -10.47 -6.30 -34.58
C CYS A 563 -8.98 -6.35 -34.96
N PHE A 564 -8.62 -5.59 -36.00
CA PHE A 564 -7.27 -5.39 -36.51
C PHE A 564 -6.99 -3.91 -36.70
N GLY A 565 -5.82 -3.46 -36.26
CA GLY A 565 -5.45 -2.05 -36.35
C GLY A 565 -3.94 -1.84 -36.30
N THR A 566 -3.52 -0.66 -35.84
CA THR A 566 -2.11 -0.28 -35.69
C THR A 566 -1.81 -0.16 -34.20
N SER A 567 -0.82 -0.91 -33.69
CA SER A 567 -0.38 -0.74 -32.30
C SER A 567 0.31 0.61 -32.12
N MET A 568 0.17 1.24 -30.96
CA MET A 568 0.97 2.43 -30.65
C MET A 568 2.42 2.06 -30.30
N VAL A 569 2.69 0.79 -30.00
CA VAL A 569 4.00 0.30 -29.55
C VAL A 569 4.85 -0.17 -30.72
N SER A 570 4.27 -0.98 -31.60
CA SER A 570 4.97 -1.54 -32.76
C SER A 570 5.10 -0.50 -33.86
N ASP A 571 6.31 -0.35 -34.40
CA ASP A 571 6.55 0.50 -35.58
C ASP A 571 6.32 -0.27 -36.89
N ASP A 572 6.07 -1.59 -36.81
CA ASP A 572 5.72 -2.41 -37.97
C ASP A 572 4.26 -2.17 -38.39
N ASN A 573 4.08 -1.74 -39.63
CA ASN A 573 2.77 -1.56 -40.30
C ASN A 573 1.97 -2.86 -40.52
N THR A 574 2.33 -3.95 -39.83
CA THR A 574 1.53 -5.18 -39.79
C THR A 574 0.22 -4.94 -39.03
N LYS A 575 -0.90 -5.47 -39.56
CA LYS A 575 -2.21 -5.42 -38.88
C LYS A 575 -2.13 -6.07 -37.49
N TYR A 576 -2.05 -5.25 -36.45
CA TYR A 576 -2.01 -5.66 -35.06
C TYR A 576 -3.38 -6.20 -34.63
N ARG A 577 -3.39 -7.38 -34.02
CA ARG A 577 -4.60 -8.03 -33.51
C ARG A 577 -4.93 -7.52 -32.11
N TYR A 578 -5.94 -6.67 -31.98
CA TYR A 578 -6.41 -6.12 -30.70
C TYR A 578 -7.35 -7.06 -29.93
N LEU A 579 -8.07 -7.93 -30.63
CA LEU A 579 -9.02 -8.89 -30.06
C LEU A 579 -8.52 -10.32 -30.28
N LYS A 580 -8.59 -11.18 -29.25
CA LYS A 580 -8.06 -12.57 -29.34
C LYS A 580 -8.76 -13.38 -30.43
N ASN A 581 -10.06 -13.18 -30.57
CA ASN A 581 -10.89 -13.90 -31.54
C ASN A 581 -11.19 -13.03 -32.77
N ALA A 582 -10.33 -12.05 -33.10
CA ALA A 582 -10.52 -11.19 -34.27
C ALA A 582 -10.58 -11.93 -35.63
N ASN A 583 -10.12 -13.18 -35.68
CA ASN A 583 -10.20 -14.04 -36.87
C ASN A 583 -11.51 -14.83 -36.94
N ALA A 584 -12.39 -14.75 -35.93
CA ALA A 584 -13.64 -15.51 -35.93
C ALA A 584 -14.61 -14.94 -36.97
N LYS A 585 -15.42 -15.80 -37.58
CA LYS A 585 -16.31 -15.45 -38.70
C LYS A 585 -17.25 -14.26 -38.39
N ASN A 586 -17.66 -14.13 -37.13
CA ASN A 586 -18.60 -13.10 -36.67
C ASN A 586 -17.95 -12.05 -35.75
N SER A 587 -16.62 -11.95 -35.70
CA SER A 587 -15.98 -10.95 -34.85
C SER A 587 -16.11 -9.55 -35.45
N VAL A 588 -16.64 -8.63 -34.66
CA VAL A 588 -16.79 -7.22 -35.02
C VAL A 588 -15.96 -6.33 -34.09
N ASP A 589 -15.68 -5.12 -34.57
CA ASP A 589 -15.03 -4.10 -33.75
C ASP A 589 -15.87 -3.80 -32.50
N VAL A 590 -15.21 -3.51 -31.38
CA VAL A 590 -15.91 -2.85 -30.28
C VAL A 590 -16.24 -1.45 -30.74
N ASP A 591 -17.52 -1.11 -30.80
CA ASP A 591 -18.00 0.25 -31.04
C ASP A 591 -19.18 0.52 -30.09
N VAL A 592 -18.89 1.10 -28.92
CA VAL A 592 -19.87 1.29 -27.85
C VAL A 592 -19.88 2.75 -27.41
N GLU A 593 -21.03 3.41 -27.56
CA GLU A 593 -21.30 4.67 -26.87
C GLU A 593 -21.56 4.40 -25.39
N LEU A 594 -20.68 4.90 -24.53
CA LEU A 594 -20.82 4.81 -23.10
C LEU A 594 -22.01 5.66 -22.63
N PRO A 595 -22.76 5.20 -21.60
CA PRO A 595 -23.88 5.96 -21.09
C PRO A 595 -23.46 7.34 -20.60
N GLU A 596 -24.35 8.32 -20.79
CA GLU A 596 -24.08 9.72 -20.47
C GLU A 596 -23.70 9.96 -18.99
N GLN A 597 -24.20 9.14 -18.06
CA GLN A 597 -23.84 9.21 -16.65
C GLN A 597 -22.33 8.98 -16.38
N LEU A 598 -21.59 8.37 -17.30
CA LEU A 598 -20.14 8.22 -17.21
C LEU A 598 -19.38 9.46 -17.71
N THR A 599 -20.02 10.33 -18.48
CA THR A 599 -19.40 11.52 -19.07
C THR A 599 -18.78 12.45 -18.02
N PRO A 600 -19.44 12.78 -16.89
CA PRO A 600 -18.81 13.59 -15.84
C PRO A 600 -17.55 12.94 -15.25
N LEU A 601 -17.57 11.62 -15.04
CA LEU A 601 -16.42 10.88 -14.51
C LEU A 601 -15.23 10.90 -15.49
N ILE A 602 -15.49 10.68 -16.78
CA ILE A 602 -14.45 10.71 -17.80
C ILE A 602 -13.89 12.13 -17.96
N LYS A 603 -14.74 13.17 -17.91
CA LYS A 603 -14.29 14.58 -17.93
C LYS A 603 -13.42 14.93 -16.71
N GLU A 604 -13.77 14.45 -15.51
CA GLU A 604 -12.93 14.64 -14.32
C GLU A 604 -11.59 13.91 -14.45
N TYR A 605 -11.59 12.70 -15.00
CA TYR A 605 -10.34 12.01 -15.31
C TYR A 605 -9.47 12.78 -16.30
N LEU A 606 -10.06 13.32 -17.37
CA LEU A 606 -9.34 14.14 -18.35
C LEU A 606 -8.75 15.42 -17.72
N ASN A 607 -9.42 15.98 -16.71
CA ASN A 607 -8.89 17.08 -15.92
C ASN A 607 -7.64 16.64 -15.11
N ILE A 608 -7.72 15.53 -14.37
CA ILE A 608 -6.57 14.95 -13.66
C ILE A 608 -5.43 14.59 -14.63
N ARG A 609 -5.77 14.04 -15.80
CA ARG A 609 -4.82 13.71 -16.87
C ARG A 609 -4.09 14.96 -17.37
N ARG A 610 -4.80 16.07 -17.57
CA ARG A 610 -4.18 17.35 -17.96
C ARG A 610 -3.16 17.79 -16.91
N SER A 611 -3.54 17.84 -15.64
CA SER A 611 -2.63 18.20 -14.55
C SER A 611 -1.45 17.22 -14.42
N TYR A 612 -1.65 15.92 -14.72
CA TYR A 612 -0.57 14.95 -14.75
C TYR A 612 0.45 15.26 -15.86
N ILE A 613 -0.03 15.60 -17.05
CA ILE A 613 0.85 15.99 -18.16
C ILE A 613 1.63 17.25 -17.80
N GLU A 614 0.97 18.28 -17.25
CA GLU A 614 1.61 19.54 -16.85
C GLU A 614 2.63 19.34 -15.73
N PHE A 615 2.21 18.76 -14.60
CA PHE A 615 3.03 18.72 -13.38
C PHE A 615 4.09 17.61 -13.41
N ASP A 616 3.88 16.53 -14.18
CA ASP A 616 4.83 15.41 -14.28
C ASP A 616 5.55 15.36 -15.64
N LEU A 617 4.81 15.20 -16.74
CA LEU A 617 5.43 14.90 -18.03
C LEU A 617 6.17 16.10 -18.65
N MET A 618 5.57 17.28 -18.64
CA MET A 618 6.22 18.50 -19.14
C MET A 618 7.38 18.90 -18.25
N THR A 619 7.22 18.75 -16.93
CA THR A 619 8.25 19.13 -15.95
C THR A 619 9.44 18.18 -15.93
N PHE A 620 9.23 16.86 -16.08
CA PHE A 620 10.27 15.85 -15.84
C PHE A 620 10.52 14.89 -17.00
N ALA A 621 9.79 15.00 -18.12
CA ALA A 621 9.85 14.04 -19.22
C ALA A 621 10.03 14.69 -20.61
N GLY A 622 10.22 16.01 -20.67
CA GLY A 622 10.52 16.73 -21.92
C GLY A 622 9.33 16.94 -22.86
N VAL A 623 8.11 16.68 -22.40
CA VAL A 623 6.88 16.97 -23.16
C VAL A 623 6.73 18.48 -23.30
N GLN A 624 6.44 18.98 -24.50
CA GLN A 624 6.36 20.42 -24.78
C GLN A 624 4.92 20.94 -24.68
N SER A 625 3.94 20.14 -25.11
CA SER A 625 2.51 20.48 -25.08
C SER A 625 1.66 19.33 -24.56
N ILE A 626 0.49 19.67 -24.02
CA ILE A 626 -0.54 18.68 -23.65
C ILE A 626 -1.02 17.89 -24.87
N ASP A 627 -1.04 18.53 -26.04
CA ASP A 627 -1.50 17.94 -27.30
C ASP A 627 -0.53 16.90 -27.86
N ASP A 628 0.73 16.88 -27.40
CA ASP A 628 1.73 15.87 -27.77
C ASP A 628 1.40 14.49 -27.17
N ILE A 629 0.51 14.46 -26.17
CA ILE A 629 0.10 13.25 -25.48
C ILE A 629 -1.29 12.88 -25.95
N ASP A 630 -1.38 11.90 -26.83
CA ASP A 630 -2.64 11.39 -27.38
C ASP A 630 -3.18 10.16 -26.63
N ILE A 631 -2.41 9.58 -25.71
CA ILE A 631 -2.83 8.39 -24.97
C ILE A 631 -3.81 8.72 -23.84
N PHE A 632 -4.88 7.94 -23.70
CA PHE A 632 -5.89 8.16 -22.68
C PHE A 632 -5.35 7.94 -21.26
N PHE A 633 -4.57 6.88 -21.03
CA PHE A 633 -3.98 6.55 -19.73
C PHE A 633 -2.44 6.70 -19.74
N PRO A 634 -1.90 7.94 -19.76
CA PRO A 634 -0.45 8.16 -19.82
C PRO A 634 0.25 7.65 -18.56
N TRP A 635 1.49 7.21 -18.72
CA TRP A 635 2.32 6.72 -17.63
C TRP A 635 3.81 6.97 -17.87
N ARG A 636 4.48 7.52 -16.86
CA ARG A 636 5.94 7.74 -16.89
C ARG A 636 6.70 6.74 -16.03
N SER A 637 7.69 6.10 -16.64
CA SER A 637 8.67 5.29 -15.92
C SER A 637 9.81 6.14 -15.34
N ILE A 638 9.89 6.28 -14.02
CA ILE A 638 11.01 6.96 -13.33
C ILE A 638 12.36 6.22 -13.48
N ARG A 639 12.35 4.93 -13.86
CA ARG A 639 13.57 4.08 -14.00
C ARG A 639 13.84 3.66 -15.46
N GLN A 640 13.64 4.56 -16.41
CA GLN A 640 13.83 4.25 -17.83
C GLN A 640 15.27 3.81 -18.14
N SER A 641 16.27 4.44 -17.49
CA SER A 641 17.70 4.13 -17.66
C SER A 641 18.15 2.76 -17.14
N GLN A 642 17.28 1.98 -16.50
CA GLN A 642 17.62 0.66 -15.92
C GLN A 642 17.01 -0.51 -16.72
N VAL A 643 16.44 -0.25 -17.89
CA VAL A 643 15.78 -1.24 -18.74
C VAL A 643 16.69 -1.62 -19.90
N ASN A 644 17.02 -2.91 -20.00
CA ASN A 644 17.89 -3.43 -21.05
C ASN A 644 17.10 -4.01 -22.26
N ASN A 645 15.77 -3.99 -22.21
CA ASN A 645 14.90 -4.52 -23.27
C ASN A 645 14.39 -3.35 -24.13
N GLU A 646 14.70 -3.37 -25.44
CA GLU A 646 14.40 -2.31 -26.40
C GLU A 646 12.90 -2.05 -26.58
N GLU A 647 12.07 -3.09 -26.64
CA GLU A 647 10.62 -2.97 -26.76
C GLU A 647 10.02 -2.23 -25.54
N ASN A 648 10.49 -2.55 -24.34
CA ASN A 648 10.08 -1.86 -23.12
C ASN A 648 10.56 -0.40 -23.08
N LEU A 649 11.69 -0.07 -23.71
CA LEU A 649 12.14 1.32 -23.85
C LEU A 649 11.22 2.09 -24.81
N LYS A 650 10.83 1.48 -25.95
CA LYS A 650 9.87 2.07 -26.90
C LYS A 650 8.51 2.34 -26.24
N ILE A 651 7.94 1.35 -25.55
CA ILE A 651 6.69 1.49 -24.77
C ILE A 651 6.78 2.70 -23.81
N ARG A 652 7.87 2.79 -23.05
CA ARG A 652 8.08 3.87 -22.07
C ARG A 652 8.27 5.24 -22.70
N SER A 653 8.93 5.31 -23.85
CA SER A 653 9.14 6.56 -24.58
C SER A 653 7.83 7.17 -25.09
N LYS A 654 6.82 6.33 -25.36
CA LYS A 654 5.47 6.73 -25.77
C LYS A 654 4.51 6.90 -24.57
N TYR A 655 5.04 6.93 -23.34
CA TYR A 655 4.27 7.04 -22.10
C TYR A 655 3.20 5.95 -21.90
N ILE A 656 3.42 4.75 -22.45
CA ILE A 656 2.53 3.59 -22.31
C ILE A 656 2.97 2.76 -21.10
N GLU A 657 2.02 2.29 -20.30
CA GLU A 657 2.29 1.33 -19.21
C GLU A 657 2.27 -0.11 -19.74
N ILE A 658 3.17 -0.95 -19.25
CA ILE A 658 3.13 -2.39 -19.55
C ILE A 658 1.85 -3.00 -18.94
N SER A 659 1.11 -3.80 -19.71
CA SER A 659 -0.18 -4.39 -19.31
C SER A 659 -0.15 -5.20 -18.00
N SER A 660 0.96 -5.89 -17.72
CA SER A 660 1.18 -6.59 -16.44
C SER A 660 1.30 -5.62 -15.26
N LYS A 661 1.93 -4.45 -15.46
CA LYS A 661 2.05 -3.40 -14.43
C LYS A 661 0.73 -2.69 -14.16
N LEU A 662 -0.05 -2.42 -15.20
CA LEU A 662 -1.44 -1.97 -15.04
C LEU A 662 -2.22 -2.96 -14.17
N SER A 663 -2.10 -4.25 -14.46
CA SER A 663 -2.82 -5.32 -13.73
C SER A 663 -2.38 -5.42 -12.26
N ASP A 664 -1.07 -5.40 -11.99
CA ASP A 664 -0.52 -5.44 -10.62
C ASP A 664 -1.01 -4.25 -9.78
N ASN A 665 -0.97 -3.04 -10.37
CA ASN A 665 -1.40 -1.81 -9.72
C ASN A 665 -2.91 -1.82 -9.46
N PHE A 666 -3.70 -2.25 -10.45
CA PHE A 666 -5.14 -2.39 -10.34
C PHE A 666 -5.55 -3.34 -9.20
N ILE A 667 -4.86 -4.48 -9.05
CA ILE A 667 -5.07 -5.40 -7.91
C ILE A 667 -4.80 -4.69 -6.59
N SER A 668 -3.69 -3.96 -6.48
CA SER A 668 -3.34 -3.27 -5.24
C SER A 668 -4.36 -2.18 -4.86
N LEU A 669 -4.85 -1.41 -5.83
CA LEU A 669 -5.81 -0.33 -5.60
C LEU A 669 -7.19 -0.87 -5.25
N THR A 670 -7.66 -1.87 -5.99
CA THR A 670 -8.94 -2.51 -5.68
C THR A 670 -8.90 -3.26 -4.35
N TYR A 671 -7.77 -3.87 -4.00
CA TYR A 671 -7.57 -4.45 -2.66
C TYR A 671 -7.79 -3.40 -1.56
N GLN A 672 -7.22 -2.20 -1.71
CA GLN A 672 -7.41 -1.12 -0.75
C GLN A 672 -8.88 -0.66 -0.71
N ALA A 673 -9.49 -0.45 -1.88
CA ALA A 673 -10.88 0.00 -1.96
C ALA A 673 -11.84 -0.97 -1.27
N TYR A 674 -11.78 -2.26 -1.61
CA TYR A 674 -12.63 -3.28 -1.00
C TYR A 674 -12.31 -3.50 0.48
N LEU A 675 -11.07 -3.30 0.92
CA LEU A 675 -10.77 -3.34 2.36
C LEU A 675 -11.49 -2.22 3.12
N MET A 676 -11.72 -1.07 2.50
CA MET A 676 -12.43 0.05 3.13
C MET A 676 -13.95 -0.08 3.03
N THR A 677 -14.45 -0.56 1.89
CA THR A 677 -15.90 -0.62 1.65
C THR A 677 -16.53 -1.94 2.09
N MET A 678 -15.72 -2.99 2.25
CA MET A 678 -16.12 -4.36 2.61
C MET A 678 -15.11 -4.99 3.58
N PRO A 679 -14.89 -4.40 4.77
CA PRO A 679 -13.81 -4.80 5.68
C PRO A 679 -13.97 -6.21 6.28
N HIS A 680 -15.18 -6.77 6.24
CA HIS A 680 -15.47 -8.09 6.79
C HIS A 680 -15.23 -9.23 5.80
N ASP A 681 -15.05 -8.92 4.51
CA ASP A 681 -14.89 -9.91 3.44
C ASP A 681 -13.43 -10.26 3.17
N LYS A 682 -13.16 -11.54 2.92
CA LYS A 682 -11.83 -12.01 2.54
C LYS A 682 -11.58 -11.69 1.07
N GLN A 683 -10.63 -10.78 0.81
CA GLN A 683 -10.30 -10.35 -0.54
C GLN A 683 -8.80 -10.05 -0.71
N HIS A 684 -8.31 -10.11 -1.94
CA HIS A 684 -6.90 -9.88 -2.31
C HIS A 684 -6.74 -8.86 -3.43
N GLY A 685 -7.76 -8.03 -3.65
CA GLY A 685 -7.93 -7.23 -4.85
C GLY A 685 -8.37 -8.06 -6.04
N ILE A 686 -8.88 -7.36 -7.04
CA ILE A 686 -9.35 -7.95 -8.29
C ILE A 686 -8.38 -7.59 -9.40
N ASN A 687 -8.08 -8.53 -10.29
CA ASN A 687 -7.33 -8.23 -11.51
C ASN A 687 -8.31 -7.97 -12.67
N ILE A 688 -7.84 -7.34 -13.75
CA ILE A 688 -8.71 -6.98 -14.89
C ILE A 688 -9.36 -8.22 -15.54
N HIS A 689 -8.66 -9.36 -15.55
CA HIS A 689 -9.24 -10.60 -16.05
C HIS A 689 -10.36 -11.15 -15.14
N ALA A 690 -10.19 -11.06 -13.82
CA ALA A 690 -11.21 -11.43 -12.84
C ALA A 690 -12.41 -10.47 -12.92
N LEU A 691 -12.18 -9.18 -13.15
CA LEU A 691 -13.27 -8.23 -13.41
C LEU A 691 -14.12 -8.63 -14.63
N ARG A 692 -13.51 -9.16 -15.70
CA ARG A 692 -14.27 -9.72 -16.83
C ARG A 692 -15.18 -10.89 -16.42
N HIS A 693 -14.69 -11.80 -15.56
CA HIS A 693 -15.51 -12.87 -15.00
C HIS A 693 -16.66 -12.30 -14.15
N LEU A 694 -16.38 -11.30 -13.33
CA LEU A 694 -17.39 -10.64 -12.50
C LEU A 694 -18.49 -10.01 -13.36
N VAL A 695 -18.13 -9.34 -14.45
CA VAL A 695 -19.08 -8.71 -15.37
C VAL A 695 -19.95 -9.75 -16.06
N ALA A 696 -19.36 -10.84 -16.56
CA ALA A 696 -20.10 -11.90 -17.23
C ALA A 696 -21.09 -12.61 -16.29
N GLU A 697 -20.64 -13.00 -15.09
CA GLU A 697 -21.49 -13.67 -14.08
C GLU A 697 -22.62 -12.73 -13.61
N THR A 698 -22.31 -11.45 -13.36
CA THR A 698 -23.35 -10.46 -13.01
C THR A 698 -24.38 -10.31 -14.12
N HIS A 699 -23.93 -10.23 -15.38
CA HIS A 699 -24.83 -10.09 -16.52
C HIS A 699 -25.76 -11.29 -16.66
N LEU A 700 -25.22 -12.52 -16.57
CA LEU A 700 -25.99 -13.75 -16.73
C LEU A 700 -26.89 -14.07 -15.54
N GLU A 701 -26.59 -13.53 -14.36
CA GLU A 701 -27.48 -13.61 -13.21
C GLU A 701 -28.66 -12.63 -13.33
N GLU A 702 -28.42 -11.42 -13.86
CA GLU A 702 -29.47 -10.43 -14.15
C GLU A 702 -30.31 -10.77 -15.37
N HIS A 703 -29.71 -11.42 -16.37
CA HIS A 703 -30.33 -11.78 -17.65
C HIS A 703 -30.06 -13.27 -17.93
N PRO A 704 -30.73 -14.19 -17.22
CA PRO A 704 -30.53 -15.62 -17.40
C PRO A 704 -30.69 -16.04 -18.86
N GLY A 705 -29.67 -16.72 -19.39
CA GLY A 705 -29.67 -17.21 -20.78
C GLY A 705 -29.15 -16.22 -21.83
N ASP A 706 -28.91 -14.95 -21.49
CA ASP A 706 -28.34 -13.96 -22.41
C ASP A 706 -26.81 -14.10 -22.55
N PHE A 707 -26.38 -15.23 -23.10
CA PHE A 707 -24.97 -15.51 -23.38
C PHE A 707 -24.40 -14.60 -24.47
N ILE A 708 -25.26 -14.11 -25.38
CA ILE A 708 -24.86 -13.18 -26.44
C ILE A 708 -24.52 -11.82 -25.85
N GLY A 709 -25.34 -11.28 -24.94
CA GLY A 709 -25.05 -10.03 -24.24
C GLY A 709 -23.79 -10.13 -23.38
N ALA A 710 -23.58 -11.24 -22.68
CA ALA A 710 -22.34 -11.49 -21.94
C ALA A 710 -21.12 -11.58 -22.87
N ALA A 711 -21.25 -12.22 -24.03
CA ALA A 711 -20.21 -12.29 -25.05
C ALA A 711 -19.87 -10.91 -25.62
N ALA A 712 -20.88 -10.10 -25.92
CA ALA A 712 -20.72 -8.73 -26.39
C ALA A 712 -19.95 -7.86 -25.38
N LYS A 713 -20.32 -7.91 -24.09
CA LYS A 713 -19.65 -7.19 -22.99
C LYS A 713 -18.17 -7.55 -22.82
N LEU A 714 -17.81 -8.79 -23.14
CA LEU A 714 -16.43 -9.28 -23.01
C LEU A 714 -15.67 -9.22 -24.33
N ASN A 715 -16.36 -9.01 -25.45
CA ASN A 715 -15.84 -9.22 -26.80
C ASN A 715 -15.18 -10.61 -26.94
N ASP A 716 -15.93 -11.64 -26.56
CA ASP A 716 -15.54 -13.05 -26.65
C ASP A 716 -16.53 -13.84 -27.51
N ASP A 717 -16.20 -15.10 -27.79
CA ASP A 717 -17.11 -15.99 -28.53
C ASP A 717 -18.26 -16.47 -27.60
N VAL A 718 -19.49 -16.51 -28.12
CA VAL A 718 -20.67 -17.03 -27.40
C VAL A 718 -20.43 -18.47 -26.96
N GLU A 719 -19.81 -19.30 -27.79
CA GLU A 719 -19.47 -20.69 -27.43
C GLU A 719 -18.53 -20.75 -26.22
N GLN A 720 -17.55 -19.84 -26.19
CA GLN A 720 -16.60 -19.74 -25.08
C GLN A 720 -17.29 -19.23 -23.80
N ILE A 721 -18.25 -18.30 -23.91
CA ILE A 721 -19.07 -17.85 -22.78
C ILE A 721 -19.91 -19.00 -22.24
N ILE A 722 -20.64 -19.74 -23.08
CA ILE A 722 -21.46 -20.88 -22.67
C ILE A 722 -20.59 -21.94 -22.00
N LYS A 723 -19.43 -22.27 -22.58
CA LYS A 723 -18.48 -23.23 -21.99
C LYS A 723 -17.97 -22.80 -20.61
N THR A 724 -17.82 -21.49 -20.39
CA THR A 724 -17.21 -20.91 -19.17
C THR A 724 -18.22 -20.61 -18.07
N TYR A 725 -19.42 -20.17 -18.43
CA TYR A 725 -20.45 -19.63 -17.52
C TYR A 725 -21.82 -20.31 -17.67
N GLY A 726 -22.03 -21.15 -18.68
CA GLY A 726 -23.28 -21.89 -18.86
C GLY A 726 -23.58 -22.81 -17.68
N ASP A 727 -24.87 -22.99 -17.39
CA ASP A 727 -25.32 -23.82 -16.27
C ASP A 727 -24.94 -25.28 -16.46
N LYS A 728 -23.98 -25.72 -15.66
CA LYS A 728 -23.56 -27.14 -15.59
C LYS A 728 -24.45 -27.96 -14.64
N ASP A 729 -25.29 -27.28 -13.85
CA ASP A 729 -26.20 -27.90 -12.89
C ASP A 729 -27.62 -28.01 -13.49
N ARG A 730 -27.95 -29.23 -13.91
CA ARG A 730 -29.26 -29.56 -14.48
C ARG A 730 -30.41 -29.31 -13.49
N ALA A 731 -30.19 -29.48 -12.19
CA ALA A 731 -31.24 -29.25 -11.19
C ALA A 731 -31.58 -27.76 -11.06
N LYS A 732 -30.56 -26.89 -11.15
CA LYS A 732 -30.76 -25.43 -11.19
C LYS A 732 -31.47 -25.00 -12.47
N ALA A 733 -31.13 -25.61 -13.60
CA ALA A 733 -31.83 -25.37 -14.86
C ALA A 733 -33.32 -25.78 -14.79
N MET A 734 -33.63 -26.94 -14.20
CA MET A 734 -35.01 -27.42 -14.05
C MET A 734 -35.86 -26.52 -13.15
N ARG A 735 -35.30 -25.98 -12.05
CA ARG A 735 -36.02 -25.01 -11.21
C ARG A 735 -36.40 -23.75 -11.98
N ARG A 736 -35.49 -23.21 -12.81
CA ARG A 736 -35.82 -22.03 -13.64
C ARG A 736 -36.91 -22.29 -14.66
N VAL A 737 -36.97 -23.50 -15.25
CA VAL A 737 -38.07 -23.87 -16.14
C VAL A 737 -39.39 -23.87 -15.37
N SER A 738 -39.41 -24.45 -14.17
CA SER A 738 -40.57 -24.45 -13.28
C SER A 738 -40.99 -23.03 -12.87
N ASP A 739 -40.04 -22.14 -12.59
CA ASP A 739 -40.32 -20.77 -12.16
C ASP A 739 -40.85 -19.92 -13.34
N ASN A 740 -40.34 -20.13 -14.57
CA ASN A 740 -40.80 -19.42 -15.77
C ASN A 740 -42.18 -19.87 -16.26
N GLU A 741 -42.63 -21.09 -15.95
CA GLU A 741 -43.99 -21.57 -16.30
C GLU A 741 -45.10 -20.91 -15.45
N THR A 742 -44.76 -20.18 -14.38
CA THR A 742 -45.76 -19.45 -13.57
C THR A 742 -46.26 -18.15 -14.21
N LEU A 743 -45.72 -17.74 -15.36
CA LEU A 743 -46.03 -16.44 -15.99
C LEU A 743 -46.97 -16.48 -17.19
N ASP A 744 -47.39 -17.65 -17.71
CA ASP A 744 -48.45 -17.67 -18.73
C ASP A 744 -49.14 -19.03 -18.90
N PHE A 745 -50.17 -19.28 -18.08
CA PHE A 745 -51.22 -20.25 -18.42
C PHE A 745 -52.59 -19.63 -18.15
N SER A 746 -52.90 -18.59 -18.91
CA SER A 746 -54.29 -18.21 -19.19
C SER A 746 -54.78 -18.92 -20.46
N PHE A 747 -54.58 -20.24 -20.57
CA PHE A 747 -55.43 -21.02 -21.45
C PHE A 747 -56.79 -21.15 -20.74
N THR A 748 -57.72 -20.31 -21.20
CA THR A 748 -59.15 -20.48 -20.96
C THR A 748 -59.53 -21.87 -21.47
N LEU A 749 -59.95 -22.74 -20.55
CA LEU A 749 -60.73 -23.94 -20.88
C LEU A 749 -62.21 -23.56 -20.86
#